data_AF-A0A527X140-F1
#
_entry.id   AF-A0A527X140-F1
#
_cell.length_a   1.000
_cell.length_b   1.000
_cell.length_c   1.000
_cell.angle_alpha   90.00
_cell.angle_beta   90.00
_cell.angle_gamma   90.00
#
_symmetry.space_group_name_H-M   'P 1'
#
loop_
_entity.id
_entity.type
_entity.pdbx_description
1 polymer ?
#
loop_
_entity_poly.entity_id
_entity_poly.type
_entity_poly.pdbx_seq_one_letter_code
_entity_poly.pdbx_strand_id
1 'polypeptide(L)'
;MHILATSSASLDDLAEPIDLRQTPADVVALSFTDSDLAGLAAAWKADAARLPSMRLAALRDLRHPMSVDLWIDSVARHARVVLVRILGGYDWWRYGCDQLAAVVRERGIKLALLPGESHDEDQRLIEASTLPRAELDALLGYFREGGPANMAALVQRLARLAGSEAAVAEPVGVPKAGYYEPSLGVVDRPLSKVGGPSPPSLSCRTSPPQGGRSAFTGAGAYSSKASKEPSATPAIGETVDDRAISPPEGEMSGRTERGATELDVDNFAVVPILFYRSMLLAADVAPIDALAEALKLQGMAPVPIFVSSLKDPASLAFVEAALAALNPAAIVTATAFASGAEPGAETLFDRAGVPVFQVIVATTRREVWENNQRGLAPADLAMHVVLPELDGRILAGAISFKGEIETDPALAFRAFANRPEMDRVAQVAKRIAAFIRLQRTKRAERKLAILIPDYPSAPGRTGYAVGLDVPSSVLAMLHDLKEQGYAVEGIPQSPRALLDALEADGQGLSSEDYLRLSAGLPEGARDAVRAAWGSAEDQIGLREAPLSVLSDISPSGGGIGSSAAGSPLARPKIGESRAQGMIFPPEGEMSGRTERGATERLPLKAAAPRHFPFRAATFGNVTVALAPDRGRSADRRADYHDPALPPRHELIAFGLWLQKSLGVHAIIHVGAHGT
;
A
#
# COMPACT_ATOMS: atom_id res chain seq x y z
N MET A 1 -32.52 19.26 12.57
CA MET A 1 -32.14 19.70 13.92
C MET A 1 -30.88 20.55 13.76
N HIS A 2 -31.04 21.88 13.74
CA HIS A 2 -29.92 22.81 13.57
C HIS A 2 -29.19 22.96 14.90
N ILE A 3 -27.97 22.45 14.99
CA ILE A 3 -27.08 22.75 16.11
C ILE A 3 -26.40 24.08 15.77
N LEU A 4 -26.78 25.14 16.48
CA LEU A 4 -26.03 26.39 16.49
C LEU A 4 -24.67 26.13 17.15
N ALA A 5 -23.59 26.31 16.38
CA ALA A 5 -22.24 26.26 16.91
C ALA A 5 -22.01 27.48 17.80
N THR A 6 -22.12 27.29 19.11
CA THR A 6 -21.63 28.25 20.10
C THR A 6 -20.11 28.18 20.13
N SER A 7 -19.44 29.15 19.50
CA SER A 7 -18.00 29.33 19.61
C SER A 7 -17.65 29.86 21.00
N SER A 8 -17.27 28.98 21.92
CA SER A 8 -16.51 29.37 23.10
C SER A 8 -15.03 29.44 22.73
N ALA A 9 -14.58 30.59 22.21
CA ALA A 9 -13.15 30.87 22.15
C ALA A 9 -12.66 31.03 23.59
N SER A 10 -11.77 30.15 24.02
CA SER A 10 -11.13 30.27 25.34
C SER A 10 -9.92 31.20 25.21
N LEU A 11 -9.51 31.86 26.29
CA LEU A 11 -8.29 32.70 26.31
C LEU A 11 -7.01 31.90 26.00
N ASP A 12 -7.08 30.56 26.03
CA ASP A 12 -5.99 29.64 25.67
C ASP A 12 -5.88 29.39 24.14
N ASP A 13 -6.75 29.97 23.31
CA ASP A 13 -6.68 29.87 21.83
C ASP A 13 -5.67 30.86 21.19
N LEU A 14 -4.92 31.62 21.99
CA LEU A 14 -3.86 32.51 21.50
C LEU A 14 -2.64 31.66 21.12
N ALA A 15 -2.24 31.71 19.83
CA ALA A 15 -1.05 31.03 19.35
C ALA A 15 0.18 31.46 20.17
N GLU A 16 0.92 30.52 20.75
CA GLU A 16 2.13 30.84 21.51
C GLU A 16 3.17 31.54 20.62
N PRO A 17 3.91 32.53 21.16
CA PRO A 17 4.98 33.17 20.40
C PRO A 17 6.14 32.20 20.15
N ILE A 18 6.42 31.96 18.88
CA ILE A 18 7.57 31.17 18.40
C ILE A 18 8.64 32.12 17.85
N ASP A 19 9.89 31.89 18.22
CA ASP A 19 11.07 32.49 17.56
C ASP A 19 11.72 31.45 16.66
N LEU A 20 11.67 31.68 15.34
CA LEU A 20 12.21 30.75 14.35
C LEU A 20 13.75 30.71 14.33
N ARG A 21 14.42 31.73 14.87
CA ARG A 21 15.90 31.88 14.87
C ARG A 21 16.54 31.67 13.50
N GLN A 22 15.84 32.05 12.44
CA GLN A 22 16.36 31.98 11.08
C GLN A 22 17.42 33.07 10.88
N THR A 23 18.43 32.77 10.07
CA THR A 23 19.41 33.77 9.63
C THR A 23 18.92 34.48 8.36
N PRO A 24 19.34 35.74 8.11
CA PRO A 24 19.03 36.48 6.89
C PRO A 24 19.32 35.72 5.58
N ALA A 25 18.57 36.04 4.53
CA ALA A 25 18.82 35.60 3.17
C ALA A 25 18.30 36.63 2.14
N ASP A 26 18.80 36.55 0.91
CA ASP A 26 18.44 37.44 -0.19
C ASP A 26 16.99 37.26 -0.65
N VAL A 27 16.51 36.01 -0.67
CA VAL A 27 15.14 35.63 -1.03
C VAL A 27 14.47 34.95 0.15
N VAL A 28 13.26 35.36 0.48
CA VAL A 28 12.51 34.79 1.59
C VAL A 28 11.10 34.46 1.12
N ALA A 29 10.62 33.24 1.36
CA ALA A 29 9.27 32.83 0.97
C ALA A 29 8.47 32.19 2.12
N LEU A 30 7.19 32.52 2.17
CA LEU A 30 6.26 32.10 3.21
C LEU A 30 4.98 31.54 2.61
N SER A 31 4.46 30.45 3.19
CA SER A 31 3.16 29.90 2.82
C SER A 31 2.50 29.17 4.00
N PHE A 32 1.17 29.09 4.00
CA PHE A 32 0.43 28.17 4.88
C PHE A 32 0.50 26.72 4.40
N THR A 33 0.82 26.48 3.12
CA THR A 33 0.85 25.14 2.55
C THR A 33 2.27 24.60 2.49
N ASP A 34 2.48 23.40 3.04
CA ASP A 34 3.79 22.74 3.01
C ASP A 34 4.19 22.35 1.57
N SER A 35 3.23 22.10 0.69
CA SER A 35 3.48 21.76 -0.71
C SER A 35 4.17 22.90 -1.48
N ASP A 36 3.79 24.16 -1.22
CA ASP A 36 4.46 25.32 -1.82
C ASP A 36 5.92 25.41 -1.38
N LEU A 37 6.13 25.29 -0.07
CA LEU A 37 7.46 25.40 0.53
C LEU A 37 8.35 24.22 0.11
N ALA A 38 7.80 23.01 0.03
CA ALA A 38 8.51 21.84 -0.47
C ALA A 38 8.88 21.98 -1.97
N GLY A 39 7.96 22.50 -2.79
CA GLY A 39 8.21 22.78 -4.20
C GLY A 39 9.34 23.80 -4.41
N LEU A 40 9.29 24.92 -3.68
CA LEU A 40 10.33 25.95 -3.68
C LEU A 40 11.68 25.39 -3.17
N ALA A 41 11.65 24.59 -2.10
CA ALA A 41 12.85 23.96 -1.55
C ALA A 41 13.52 23.03 -2.56
N ALA A 42 12.74 22.16 -3.22
CA ALA A 42 13.25 21.24 -4.24
C ALA A 42 13.84 22.01 -5.43
N ALA A 43 13.13 23.04 -5.90
CA ALA A 43 13.58 23.89 -7.00
C ALA A 43 14.88 24.65 -6.67
N TRP A 44 14.99 25.22 -5.48
CA TRP A 44 16.20 25.93 -5.04
C TRP A 44 17.39 24.99 -4.89
N LYS A 45 17.19 23.81 -4.27
CA LYS A 45 18.26 22.81 -4.08
C LYS A 45 18.87 22.34 -5.40
N ALA A 46 18.07 22.24 -6.45
CA ALA A 46 18.54 21.81 -7.77
C ALA A 46 19.59 22.75 -8.39
N ASP A 47 19.64 24.03 -7.97
CA ASP A 47 20.58 25.02 -8.50
C ASP A 47 21.17 25.96 -7.42
N ALA A 48 21.31 25.44 -6.20
CA ALA A 48 21.69 26.22 -5.02
C ALA A 48 23.06 26.93 -5.16
N ALA A 49 23.96 26.40 -6.00
CA ALA A 49 25.28 26.98 -6.22
C ALA A 49 25.26 28.29 -7.03
N ARG A 50 24.21 28.52 -7.85
CA ARG A 50 24.07 29.71 -8.70
C ARG A 50 22.96 30.65 -8.23
N LEU A 51 22.05 30.14 -7.40
CA LEU A 51 20.92 30.89 -6.88
C LEU A 51 21.32 31.74 -5.65
N PRO A 52 20.65 32.88 -5.44
CA PRO A 52 20.82 33.65 -4.22
C PRO A 52 20.37 32.85 -2.99
N SER A 53 20.83 33.28 -1.82
CA SER A 53 20.46 32.63 -0.55
C SER A 53 18.94 32.68 -0.35
N MET A 54 18.34 31.59 0.14
CA MET A 54 16.89 31.48 0.33
C MET A 54 16.50 31.06 1.76
N ARG A 55 15.42 31.61 2.30
CA ARG A 55 14.76 31.11 3.51
C ARG A 55 13.30 30.82 3.24
N LEU A 56 12.80 29.77 3.88
CA LEU A 56 11.42 29.34 3.81
C LEU A 56 10.82 29.31 5.21
N ALA A 57 9.61 29.83 5.38
CA ALA A 57 8.91 29.80 6.66
C ALA A 57 7.43 29.42 6.49
N ALA A 58 6.94 28.57 7.39
CA ALA A 58 5.53 28.22 7.43
C ALA A 58 4.75 29.31 8.16
N LEU A 59 3.73 29.89 7.52
CA LEU A 59 2.95 30.98 8.11
C LEU A 59 2.21 30.55 9.40
N ARG A 60 1.95 29.25 9.58
CA ARG A 60 1.40 28.69 10.83
C ARG A 60 2.26 28.99 12.06
N ASP A 61 3.58 29.12 11.88
CA ASP A 61 4.52 29.38 12.97
C ASP A 61 4.70 30.90 13.24
N LEU A 62 4.12 31.74 12.36
CA LEU A 62 4.15 33.20 12.45
C LEU A 62 2.75 33.79 12.68
N ARG A 63 1.89 33.09 13.42
CA ARG A 63 0.53 33.58 13.73
C ARG A 63 0.50 34.62 14.84
N HIS A 64 1.44 34.56 15.78
CA HIS A 64 1.50 35.49 16.90
C HIS A 64 2.22 36.79 16.49
N PRO A 65 1.72 37.99 16.85
CA PRO A 65 2.36 39.27 16.50
C PRO A 65 3.84 39.35 16.87
N MET A 66 4.22 38.91 18.07
CA MET A 66 5.64 38.86 18.50
C MET A 66 6.51 38.00 17.57
N SER A 67 6.01 36.86 17.10
CA SER A 67 6.74 35.99 16.17
C SER A 67 6.98 36.67 14.83
N VAL A 68 5.95 37.38 14.34
CA VAL A 68 6.04 38.20 13.13
C VAL A 68 7.10 39.27 13.30
N ASP A 69 7.07 40.03 14.40
CA ASP A 69 8.02 41.13 14.64
C ASP A 69 9.46 40.63 14.75
N LEU A 70 9.69 39.58 15.55
CA LEU A 70 11.01 38.96 15.70
C LEU A 70 11.55 38.48 14.36
N TRP A 71 10.70 37.86 13.53
CA TRP A 71 11.10 37.36 12.22
C TRP A 71 11.33 38.49 11.20
N ILE A 72 10.51 39.54 11.22
CA ILE A 72 10.72 40.72 10.39
C ILE A 72 12.07 41.37 10.73
N ASP A 73 12.37 41.52 12.02
CA ASP A 73 13.60 42.17 12.47
C ASP A 73 14.85 41.35 12.14
N SER A 74 14.79 40.03 12.36
CA SER A 74 15.92 39.13 12.15
C SER A 74 16.14 38.71 10.69
N VAL A 75 15.08 38.64 9.87
CA VAL A 75 15.15 38.07 8.51
C VAL A 75 14.62 39.02 7.45
N ALA A 76 13.33 39.40 7.52
CA ALA A 76 12.66 40.03 6.39
C ALA A 76 13.27 41.39 6.00
N ARG A 77 13.68 42.18 7.00
CA ARG A 77 14.27 43.50 6.77
C ARG A 77 15.64 43.48 6.08
N HIS A 78 16.25 42.29 5.96
CA HIS A 78 17.54 42.03 5.33
C HIS A 78 17.41 41.41 3.93
N ALA A 79 16.19 41.01 3.54
CA ALA A 79 15.93 40.37 2.25
C ALA A 79 15.95 41.39 1.10
N ARG A 80 16.16 40.89 -0.12
CA ARG A 80 15.95 41.65 -1.37
C ARG A 80 14.57 41.40 -1.96
N VAL A 81 14.07 40.18 -1.78
CA VAL A 81 12.75 39.73 -2.26
C VAL A 81 12.05 38.95 -1.16
N VAL A 82 10.81 39.31 -0.88
CA VAL A 82 9.92 38.58 0.02
C VAL A 82 8.67 38.13 -0.74
N LEU A 83 8.37 36.85 -0.69
CA LEU A 83 7.19 36.23 -1.27
C LEU A 83 6.32 35.65 -0.16
N VAL A 84 5.05 36.01 -0.09
CA VAL A 84 4.10 35.47 0.90
C VAL A 84 2.87 34.98 0.17
N ARG A 85 2.52 33.70 0.33
CA ARG A 85 1.29 33.11 -0.19
C ARG A 85 0.33 32.77 0.93
N ILE A 86 -0.85 33.39 0.92
CA ILE A 86 -1.77 33.40 2.07
C ILE A 86 -3.09 32.73 1.67
N LEU A 87 -3.29 31.49 2.12
CA LEU A 87 -4.58 30.82 2.04
C LEU A 87 -5.58 31.53 2.97
N GLY A 88 -6.73 31.91 2.42
CA GLY A 88 -7.78 32.69 3.08
C GLY A 88 -7.63 34.22 2.90
N GLY A 89 -6.65 34.68 2.14
CA GLY A 89 -6.45 36.09 1.83
C GLY A 89 -5.94 36.93 3.01
N TYR A 90 -6.02 38.26 2.88
CA TYR A 90 -5.45 39.23 3.81
C TYR A 90 -5.87 39.03 5.28
N ASP A 91 -7.13 38.64 5.52
CA ASP A 91 -7.68 38.55 6.88
C ASP A 91 -7.02 37.45 7.73
N TRP A 92 -6.44 36.43 7.10
CA TRP A 92 -5.80 35.31 7.81
C TRP A 92 -4.41 35.64 8.37
N TRP A 93 -3.75 36.68 7.86
CA TRP A 93 -2.44 37.10 8.33
C TRP A 93 -2.29 38.63 8.31
N ARG A 94 -3.35 39.33 8.70
CA ARG A 94 -3.49 40.78 8.62
C ARG A 94 -2.32 41.54 9.25
N TYR A 95 -2.00 41.23 10.50
CA TYR A 95 -0.91 41.90 11.23
C TYR A 95 0.43 41.75 10.49
N GLY A 96 0.73 40.54 10.02
CA GLY A 96 1.95 40.28 9.24
C GLY A 96 1.97 41.00 7.91
N CYS A 97 0.85 41.07 7.19
CA CYS A 97 0.75 41.85 5.95
C CYS A 97 1.06 43.33 6.20
N ASP A 98 0.43 43.94 7.21
CA ASP A 98 0.58 45.36 7.50
C ASP A 98 2.01 45.71 7.94
N GLN A 99 2.56 44.97 8.90
CA GLN A 99 3.92 45.22 9.41
C GLN A 99 4.99 44.96 8.35
N LEU A 100 4.88 43.85 7.62
CA LEU A 100 5.82 43.52 6.56
C LEU A 100 5.78 44.57 5.45
N ALA A 101 4.58 44.97 5.01
CA ALA A 101 4.41 45.97 3.96
C ALA A 101 4.93 47.37 4.36
N ALA A 102 4.91 47.72 5.64
CA ALA A 102 5.52 48.96 6.13
C ALA A 102 7.05 48.88 6.05
N VAL A 103 7.65 47.83 6.62
CA VAL A 103 9.12 47.68 6.71
C VAL A 103 9.77 47.52 5.32
N VAL A 104 9.17 46.75 4.42
CA VAL A 104 9.74 46.54 3.08
C VAL A 104 9.71 47.80 2.23
N ARG A 105 8.69 48.66 2.39
CA ARG A 105 8.59 49.94 1.66
C ARG A 105 9.65 50.93 2.11
N GLU A 106 9.86 51.05 3.42
CA GLU A 106 10.92 51.90 3.97
C GLU A 106 12.30 51.51 3.44
N ARG A 107 12.53 50.20 3.21
CA ARG A 107 13.82 49.65 2.80
C ARG A 107 13.95 49.43 1.29
N GLY A 108 12.91 49.67 0.50
CA GLY A 108 12.92 49.41 -0.95
C GLY A 108 13.02 47.93 -1.33
N ILE A 109 12.51 47.03 -0.48
CA ILE A 109 12.50 45.58 -0.68
C ILE A 109 11.31 45.19 -1.59
N LYS A 110 11.52 44.22 -2.49
CA LYS A 110 10.47 43.70 -3.37
C LYS A 110 9.59 42.72 -2.61
N LEU A 111 8.28 43.00 -2.53
CA LEU A 111 7.29 42.21 -1.82
C LEU A 111 6.19 41.76 -2.78
N ALA A 112 5.95 40.44 -2.80
CA ALA A 112 4.77 39.81 -3.38
C ALA A 112 3.91 39.19 -2.29
N LEU A 113 2.71 39.74 -2.06
CA LEU A 113 1.66 39.10 -1.29
C LEU A 113 0.65 38.49 -2.27
N LEU A 114 0.53 37.17 -2.26
CA LEU A 114 -0.28 36.40 -3.19
C LEU A 114 -1.41 35.66 -2.46
N PRO A 115 -2.62 35.58 -3.04
CA PRO A 115 -3.67 34.73 -2.50
C PRO A 115 -3.33 33.23 -2.67
N GLY A 116 -3.79 32.41 -1.72
CA GLY A 116 -3.72 30.95 -1.83
C GLY A 116 -4.79 30.39 -2.77
N GLU A 117 -5.98 30.98 -2.74
CA GLU A 117 -7.12 30.65 -3.59
C GLU A 117 -6.86 31.02 -5.05
N SER A 118 -7.13 30.09 -5.97
CA SER A 118 -6.82 30.31 -7.39
C SER A 118 -7.78 31.27 -8.10
N HIS A 119 -8.99 31.46 -7.55
CA HIS A 119 -10.08 32.22 -8.16
C HIS A 119 -10.38 33.57 -7.49
N ASP A 120 -9.89 33.80 -6.28
CA ASP A 120 -10.21 35.01 -5.52
C ASP A 120 -9.12 36.06 -5.72
N GLU A 121 -9.52 37.24 -6.17
CA GLU A 121 -8.67 38.43 -6.14
C GLU A 121 -8.80 39.11 -4.78
N ASP A 122 -7.67 39.28 -4.06
CA ASP A 122 -7.63 40.11 -2.86
C ASP A 122 -6.90 41.42 -3.15
N GLN A 123 -7.69 42.47 -3.40
CA GLN A 123 -7.20 43.81 -3.69
C GLN A 123 -6.29 44.36 -2.58
N ARG A 124 -6.50 43.96 -1.32
CA ARG A 124 -5.70 44.43 -0.18
C ARG A 124 -4.30 43.85 -0.22
N LEU A 125 -4.15 42.58 -0.64
CA LEU A 125 -2.83 41.96 -0.85
C LEU A 125 -2.07 42.63 -1.99
N ILE A 126 -2.78 42.99 -3.07
CA ILE A 126 -2.20 43.71 -4.20
C ILE A 126 -1.72 45.09 -3.76
N GLU A 127 -2.55 45.86 -3.04
CA GLU A 127 -2.19 47.19 -2.53
C GLU A 127 -1.06 47.15 -1.50
N ALA A 128 -0.99 46.11 -0.68
CA ALA A 128 0.07 45.91 0.31
C ALA A 128 1.41 45.45 -0.32
N SER A 129 1.39 44.86 -1.52
CA SER A 129 2.59 44.45 -2.25
C SER A 129 3.38 45.65 -2.79
N THR A 130 4.69 45.47 -3.04
CA THR A 130 5.53 46.50 -3.68
C THR A 130 5.84 46.20 -5.15
N LEU A 131 5.59 44.97 -5.60
CA LEU A 131 5.73 44.58 -6.99
C LEU A 131 4.50 44.99 -7.83
N PRO A 132 4.68 45.32 -9.12
CA PRO A 132 3.56 45.64 -10.02
C PRO A 132 2.59 44.47 -10.18
N ARG A 133 1.30 44.77 -10.41
CA ARG A 133 0.24 43.77 -10.59
C ARG A 133 0.61 42.67 -11.60
N ALA A 134 1.16 43.04 -12.75
CA ALA A 134 1.57 42.08 -13.77
C ALA A 134 2.62 41.07 -13.27
N GLU A 135 3.51 41.50 -12.38
CA GLU A 135 4.51 40.62 -11.77
C GLU A 135 3.87 39.71 -10.71
N LEU A 136 2.92 40.22 -9.92
CA LEU A 136 2.15 39.41 -8.97
C LEU A 136 1.35 38.31 -9.69
N ASP A 137 0.68 38.66 -10.78
CA ASP A 137 -0.10 37.70 -11.59
C ASP A 137 0.81 36.62 -12.20
N ALA A 138 2.00 37.01 -12.67
CA ALA A 138 2.97 36.05 -13.20
C ALA A 138 3.52 35.10 -12.12
N LEU A 139 3.87 35.63 -10.94
CA LEU A 139 4.30 34.81 -9.80
C LEU A 139 3.18 33.85 -9.35
N LEU A 140 1.94 34.33 -9.28
CA LEU A 140 0.77 33.53 -8.95
C LEU A 140 0.49 32.45 -10.01
N GLY A 141 0.80 32.72 -11.28
CA GLY A 141 0.67 31.77 -12.38
C GLY A 141 1.45 30.48 -12.15
N TYR A 142 2.67 30.54 -11.62
CA TYR A 142 3.45 29.32 -11.31
C TYR A 142 2.79 28.46 -10.22
N PHE A 143 2.17 29.08 -9.22
CA PHE A 143 1.43 28.35 -8.18
C PHE A 143 0.12 27.76 -8.69
N ARG A 144 -0.57 28.46 -9.61
CA ARG A 144 -1.80 27.97 -10.24
C ARG A 144 -1.54 26.71 -11.06
N GLU A 145 -0.48 26.71 -11.85
CA GLU A 145 -0.12 25.53 -12.66
C GLU A 145 0.55 24.44 -11.81
N GLY A 146 1.43 24.84 -10.88
CA GLY A 146 2.12 23.99 -9.93
C GLY A 146 3.18 23.07 -10.57
N GLY A 147 3.82 22.24 -9.74
CA GLY A 147 4.75 21.21 -10.20
C GLY A 147 6.20 21.68 -10.42
N PRO A 148 7.13 20.73 -10.61
CA PRO A 148 8.56 20.99 -10.46
C PRO A 148 9.13 22.03 -11.44
N ALA A 149 8.71 22.00 -12.70
CA ALA A 149 9.16 22.95 -13.72
C ALA A 149 8.71 24.38 -13.41
N ASN A 150 7.47 24.56 -12.96
CA ASN A 150 6.94 25.88 -12.58
C ASN A 150 7.59 26.39 -11.29
N MET A 151 7.86 25.53 -10.30
CA MET A 151 8.58 25.92 -9.09
C MET A 151 10.04 26.32 -9.41
N ALA A 152 10.70 25.61 -10.33
CA ALA A 152 12.04 25.99 -10.81
C ALA A 152 12.03 27.35 -11.52
N ALA A 153 11.09 27.58 -12.43
CA ALA A 153 10.93 28.86 -13.12
C ALA A 153 10.59 30.00 -12.13
N LEU A 154 9.76 29.74 -11.13
CA LEU A 154 9.45 30.68 -10.06
C LEU A 154 10.70 31.07 -9.25
N VAL A 155 11.51 30.09 -8.83
CA VAL A 155 12.76 30.36 -8.10
C VAL A 155 13.74 31.18 -8.95
N GLN A 156 13.87 30.89 -10.25
CA GLN A 156 14.68 31.69 -11.17
C GLN A 156 14.14 33.12 -11.33
N ARG A 157 12.81 33.30 -11.38
CA ARG A 157 12.18 34.63 -11.42
C ARG A 157 12.42 35.41 -10.13
N LEU A 158 12.32 34.78 -8.96
CA LEU A 158 12.68 35.39 -7.68
C LEU A 158 14.17 35.76 -7.62
N ALA A 159 15.05 34.93 -8.17
CA ALA A 159 16.48 35.21 -8.25
C ALA A 159 16.78 36.44 -9.13
N ARG A 160 16.07 36.58 -10.25
CA ARG A 160 16.13 37.78 -11.11
C ARG A 160 15.65 39.02 -10.37
N LEU A 161 14.56 38.92 -9.61
CA LEU A 161 14.09 40.01 -8.75
C LEU A 161 15.11 40.36 -7.66
N ALA A 162 15.90 39.40 -7.16
CA ALA A 162 16.99 39.64 -6.22
C ALA A 162 18.27 40.23 -6.86
N GLY A 163 18.29 40.37 -8.19
CA GLY A 163 19.40 40.98 -8.95
C GLY A 163 20.34 39.98 -9.63
N SER A 164 19.97 38.70 -9.72
CA SER A 164 20.77 37.68 -10.42
C SER A 164 20.45 37.67 -11.92
N GLU A 165 21.41 37.25 -12.75
CA GLU A 165 21.15 36.95 -14.17
C GLU A 165 20.50 35.55 -14.28
N ALA A 166 19.17 35.52 -14.38
CA ALA A 166 18.39 34.29 -14.48
C ALA A 166 17.41 34.35 -15.66
N ALA A 167 17.36 33.26 -16.44
CA ALA A 167 16.37 33.10 -17.49
C ALA A 167 15.00 32.80 -16.87
N VAL A 168 13.98 33.58 -17.23
CA VAL A 168 12.62 33.42 -16.72
C VAL A 168 11.77 32.81 -17.83
N ALA A 169 11.18 31.65 -17.54
CA ALA A 169 10.20 30.99 -18.39
C ALA A 169 8.78 31.27 -17.87
N GLU A 170 7.80 31.43 -18.75
CA GLU A 170 6.40 31.61 -18.35
C GLU A 170 5.80 30.34 -17.74
N PRO A 171 4.77 30.44 -16.87
CA PRO A 171 4.10 29.27 -16.30
C PRO A 171 3.55 28.33 -17.39
N VAL A 172 3.77 27.02 -17.21
CA VAL A 172 3.34 25.99 -18.16
C VAL A 172 2.31 25.08 -17.51
N GLY A 173 1.20 24.85 -18.22
CA GLY A 173 0.14 23.99 -17.74
C GLY A 173 0.57 22.53 -17.62
N VAL A 174 0.37 21.94 -16.44
CA VAL A 174 0.57 20.50 -16.23
C VAL A 174 -0.73 19.78 -16.60
N PRO A 175 -0.72 18.80 -17.54
CA PRO A 175 -1.92 18.06 -17.96
C PRO A 175 -2.70 17.46 -16.79
N LYS A 176 -3.99 17.15 -16.99
CA LYS A 176 -4.80 16.48 -15.96
C LYS A 176 -4.39 15.02 -15.72
N ALA A 177 -3.88 14.36 -16.76
CA ALA A 177 -3.29 13.04 -16.71
C ALA A 177 -2.14 12.95 -17.70
N GLY A 178 -1.18 12.08 -17.43
CA GLY A 178 0.02 11.94 -18.26
C GLY A 178 0.96 10.86 -17.75
N TYR A 179 1.95 10.51 -18.55
CA TYR A 179 3.02 9.62 -18.12
C TYR A 179 4.05 10.39 -17.28
N TYR A 180 4.65 9.68 -16.34
CA TYR A 180 5.72 10.18 -15.50
C TYR A 180 6.88 9.19 -15.50
N GLU A 181 8.09 9.68 -15.72
CA GLU A 181 9.32 8.90 -15.55
C GLU A 181 10.13 9.49 -14.39
N PRO A 182 10.57 8.66 -13.42
CA PRO A 182 11.49 9.11 -12.38
C PRO A 182 12.69 9.85 -12.98
N SER A 183 13.11 10.95 -12.36
CA SER A 183 14.18 11.88 -12.82
C SER A 183 13.89 12.74 -14.06
N LEU A 184 12.98 12.35 -14.96
CA LEU A 184 12.60 13.16 -16.13
C LEU A 184 11.31 13.97 -15.91
N GLY A 185 10.43 13.51 -15.03
CA GLY A 185 9.15 14.16 -14.79
C GLY A 185 8.09 13.75 -15.80
N VAL A 186 7.29 14.70 -16.27
CA VAL A 186 6.19 14.45 -17.22
C VAL A 186 6.77 14.15 -18.60
N VAL A 187 6.30 13.06 -19.23
CA VAL A 187 6.75 12.63 -20.57
C VAL A 187 5.56 12.29 -21.47
N ASP A 188 5.73 12.45 -22.80
CA ASP A 188 4.66 12.20 -23.77
C ASP A 188 4.38 10.69 -23.99
N ARG A 189 5.42 9.85 -23.94
CA ARG A 189 5.31 8.39 -24.02
C ARG A 189 6.39 7.72 -23.15
N PRO A 190 6.05 6.68 -22.38
CA PRO A 190 6.96 6.06 -21.41
C PRO A 190 7.90 5.03 -22.04
N LEU A 191 7.64 4.61 -23.28
CA LEU A 191 8.38 3.56 -23.98
C LEU A 191 8.58 3.98 -25.43
N SER A 192 9.83 4.16 -25.86
CA SER A 192 10.19 4.22 -27.27
C SER A 192 10.00 2.83 -27.90
N LYS A 193 8.76 2.47 -28.28
CA LYS A 193 8.52 1.35 -29.22
C LYS A 193 8.38 1.90 -30.64
N VAL A 194 9.25 1.38 -31.51
CA VAL A 194 9.12 1.37 -32.98
C VAL A 194 7.76 0.75 -33.35
N GLY A 195 7.15 1.28 -34.41
CA GLY A 195 5.76 1.05 -34.79
C GLY A 195 5.33 -0.42 -34.87
N GLY A 196 4.22 -0.71 -34.21
CA GLY A 196 3.35 -1.87 -34.44
C GLY A 196 1.89 -1.42 -34.42
N PRO A 197 0.97 -2.15 -35.07
CA PRO A 197 -0.43 -1.73 -35.21
C PRO A 197 -1.16 -1.65 -33.87
N SER A 198 -2.05 -0.65 -33.73
CA SER A 198 -2.84 -0.39 -32.54
C SER A 198 -3.70 -1.61 -32.12
N PRO A 199 -3.70 -2.02 -30.84
CA PRO A 199 -4.62 -3.05 -30.34
C PRO A 199 -6.08 -2.56 -30.31
N PRO A 200 -7.08 -3.47 -30.30
CA PRO A 200 -8.49 -3.10 -30.20
C PRO A 200 -8.83 -2.43 -28.86
N SER A 201 -9.91 -1.65 -28.83
CA SER A 201 -10.40 -0.94 -27.64
C SER A 201 -10.71 -1.88 -26.46
N LEU A 202 -10.56 -1.38 -25.22
CA LEU A 202 -10.84 -2.14 -23.98
C LEU A 202 -12.24 -2.77 -23.96
N SER A 203 -13.20 -2.20 -24.69
CA SER A 203 -14.57 -2.71 -24.86
C SER A 203 -14.66 -4.13 -25.47
N CYS A 204 -13.57 -4.69 -25.99
CA CYS A 204 -13.55 -6.00 -26.65
C CYS A 204 -12.90 -7.12 -25.82
N ARG A 205 -12.44 -6.86 -24.59
CA ARG A 205 -11.89 -7.92 -23.72
C ARG A 205 -13.02 -8.62 -23.00
N THR A 206 -13.34 -9.84 -23.40
CA THR A 206 -14.24 -10.71 -22.63
C THR A 206 -13.59 -11.05 -21.29
N SER A 207 -14.22 -10.63 -20.20
CA SER A 207 -13.86 -11.06 -18.85
C SER A 207 -13.78 -12.59 -18.77
N PRO A 208 -12.89 -13.18 -17.95
CA PRO A 208 -12.97 -14.60 -17.61
C PRO A 208 -14.39 -14.91 -17.11
N PRO A 209 -14.96 -16.09 -17.38
CA PRO A 209 -16.31 -16.42 -16.92
C PRO A 209 -16.38 -16.24 -15.41
N GLN A 210 -17.26 -15.35 -14.96
CA GLN A 210 -17.61 -15.24 -13.55
C GLN A 210 -18.12 -16.62 -13.12
N GLY A 211 -17.35 -17.31 -12.28
CA GLY A 211 -17.80 -18.55 -11.67
C GLY A 211 -19.10 -18.30 -10.90
N GLY A 212 -20.18 -18.90 -11.36
CA GLY A 212 -21.36 -19.22 -10.55
C GLY A 212 -22.19 -18.04 -10.04
N ARG A 213 -22.85 -17.30 -10.93
CA ARG A 213 -24.15 -16.66 -10.62
C ARG A 213 -25.20 -17.05 -11.66
N SER A 214 -25.52 -18.34 -11.74
CA SER A 214 -26.77 -18.77 -12.35
C SER A 214 -27.85 -18.80 -11.28
N ALA A 215 -28.45 -17.63 -11.01
CA ALA A 215 -29.72 -17.59 -10.29
C ALA A 215 -30.80 -18.09 -11.26
N PHE A 216 -31.27 -19.30 -11.02
CA PHE A 216 -32.47 -19.85 -11.62
C PHE A 216 -33.67 -18.97 -11.19
N THR A 217 -34.23 -18.17 -12.09
CA THR A 217 -35.58 -17.63 -11.93
C THR A 217 -36.36 -17.87 -13.21
N GLY A 218 -37.34 -18.77 -13.12
CA GLY A 218 -38.25 -19.09 -14.21
C GLY A 218 -39.29 -18.01 -14.43
N ALA A 219 -39.55 -17.78 -15.72
CA ALA A 219 -40.80 -17.39 -16.38
C ALA A 219 -41.59 -16.15 -15.89
N GLY A 220 -41.69 -15.17 -16.79
CA GLY A 220 -42.69 -14.11 -16.76
C GLY A 220 -42.56 -13.20 -17.99
N ALA A 221 -43.04 -13.67 -19.14
CA ALA A 221 -43.04 -12.93 -20.40
C ALA A 221 -43.97 -11.70 -20.34
N TYR A 222 -43.55 -10.57 -20.90
CA TYR A 222 -44.39 -9.67 -21.70
C TYR A 222 -43.53 -8.88 -22.70
N SER A 223 -43.91 -8.94 -23.97
CA SER A 223 -43.22 -8.33 -25.11
C SER A 223 -43.57 -6.86 -25.29
N SER A 224 -42.67 -6.07 -25.88
CA SER A 224 -43.07 -5.11 -26.92
C SER A 224 -41.94 -4.83 -27.91
N LYS A 225 -42.36 -4.71 -29.17
CA LYS A 225 -41.56 -4.58 -30.40
C LYS A 225 -40.98 -3.18 -30.55
N ALA A 226 -39.81 -3.07 -31.19
CA ALA A 226 -39.54 -2.01 -32.15
C ALA A 226 -38.42 -2.41 -33.12
N SER A 227 -38.80 -2.65 -34.36
CA SER A 227 -37.96 -2.94 -35.51
C SER A 227 -37.46 -1.65 -36.17
N LYS A 228 -36.23 -1.63 -36.69
CA LYS A 228 -35.90 -1.02 -37.99
C LYS A 228 -34.45 -1.31 -38.41
N GLU A 229 -34.32 -2.02 -39.53
CA GLU A 229 -33.14 -2.00 -40.41
C GLU A 229 -32.96 -0.61 -41.06
N PRO A 230 -31.83 -0.35 -41.77
CA PRO A 230 -31.87 -0.59 -43.22
C PRO A 230 -30.55 -1.08 -43.88
N SER A 231 -30.72 -2.05 -44.79
CA SER A 231 -30.21 -2.18 -46.19
C SER A 231 -28.77 -1.80 -46.60
N ALA A 232 -28.08 -2.78 -47.22
CA ALA A 232 -27.02 -2.67 -48.24
C ALA A 232 -27.61 -2.26 -49.62
N THR A 233 -26.91 -1.84 -50.70
CA THR A 233 -25.63 -2.21 -51.40
C THR A 233 -25.51 -1.25 -52.64
N PRO A 234 -24.63 -1.37 -53.68
CA PRO A 234 -23.21 -1.79 -53.85
C PRO A 234 -22.37 -0.88 -54.83
N ALA A 235 -21.13 -1.37 -55.14
CA ALA A 235 -20.41 -1.34 -56.46
C ALA A 235 -19.35 -0.21 -56.61
N ILE A 236 -18.14 -0.33 -57.22
CA ILE A 236 -17.33 -1.21 -58.09
C ILE A 236 -15.85 -0.77 -57.78
N GLY A 237 -14.80 -1.57 -57.58
CA GLY A 237 -14.16 -2.58 -58.42
C GLY A 237 -12.91 -1.99 -59.09
N GLU A 238 -11.70 -2.40 -58.70
CA GLU A 238 -10.54 -2.57 -59.59
C GLU A 238 -9.36 -3.24 -58.85
N THR A 239 -8.69 -4.14 -59.57
CA THR A 239 -7.59 -5.00 -59.12
C THR A 239 -6.36 -4.63 -59.93
N VAL A 240 -5.21 -4.43 -59.29
CA VAL A 240 -3.89 -4.53 -59.94
C VAL A 240 -2.91 -5.11 -58.92
N ASP A 241 -2.39 -6.28 -59.27
CA ASP A 241 -1.24 -6.97 -58.67
C ASP A 241 -0.04 -6.56 -59.52
N ASP A 242 1.04 -6.04 -58.93
CA ASP A 242 2.33 -6.00 -59.61
C ASP A 242 3.53 -6.00 -58.66
N ARG A 243 4.48 -6.86 -59.02
CA ARG A 243 5.66 -7.27 -58.26
C ARG A 243 6.83 -6.29 -58.44
N ALA A 244 7.64 -6.12 -57.40
CA ALA A 244 9.04 -5.68 -57.49
C ALA A 244 9.83 -6.29 -56.31
N ILE A 245 10.50 -7.43 -56.47
CA ILE A 245 11.94 -7.60 -56.80
C ILE A 245 12.88 -6.91 -55.78
N SER A 246 13.40 -7.71 -54.85
CA SER A 246 14.60 -7.42 -54.04
C SER A 246 15.82 -8.12 -54.66
N PRO A 247 17.03 -7.50 -54.69
CA PRO A 247 18.26 -8.19 -55.09
C PRO A 247 18.96 -8.89 -53.90
N PRO A 248 19.90 -9.81 -54.16
CA PRO A 248 20.27 -10.89 -53.25
C PRO A 248 21.49 -10.61 -52.35
N GLU A 249 21.71 -11.57 -51.45
CA GLU A 249 22.71 -11.68 -50.38
C GLU A 249 24.16 -11.39 -50.77
N GLY A 250 24.93 -10.90 -49.78
CA GLY A 250 26.38 -10.88 -49.77
C GLY A 250 26.92 -11.02 -48.35
N GLU A 251 27.40 -12.21 -48.00
CA GLU A 251 28.25 -12.45 -46.84
C GLU A 251 29.59 -11.73 -46.99
N MET A 252 30.02 -10.95 -45.99
CA MET A 252 31.43 -10.68 -45.71
C MET A 252 31.65 -10.40 -44.21
N SER A 253 32.58 -11.17 -43.65
CA SER A 253 33.11 -11.16 -42.30
C SER A 253 33.93 -9.90 -41.97
N GLY A 254 33.87 -9.40 -40.73
CA GLY A 254 34.83 -8.38 -40.25
C GLY A 254 34.55 -7.67 -38.91
N ARG A 255 34.86 -8.37 -37.80
CA ARG A 255 35.38 -7.88 -36.50
C ARG A 255 34.85 -6.60 -35.80
N THR A 256 34.31 -6.88 -34.61
CA THR A 256 34.51 -6.23 -33.29
C THR A 256 34.22 -4.75 -33.11
N GLU A 257 33.07 -4.45 -32.49
CA GLU A 257 33.01 -3.60 -31.29
C GLU A 257 31.92 -4.12 -30.33
N ARG A 258 32.12 -3.80 -29.06
CA ARG A 258 31.62 -4.48 -27.87
C ARG A 258 30.10 -4.28 -27.72
N GLY A 259 29.32 -5.31 -28.01
CA GLY A 259 27.87 -5.32 -27.84
C GLY A 259 27.48 -5.05 -26.38
N ALA A 260 26.87 -3.89 -26.14
CA ALA A 260 25.87 -3.79 -25.09
C ALA A 260 24.79 -4.80 -25.45
N THR A 261 24.55 -5.79 -24.60
CA THR A 261 23.38 -6.66 -24.69
C THR A 261 22.15 -5.77 -24.80
N GLU A 262 21.59 -5.67 -26.00
CA GLU A 262 20.21 -5.29 -26.21
C GLU A 262 19.39 -6.27 -25.36
N LEU A 263 18.95 -5.78 -24.19
CA LEU A 263 17.99 -6.49 -23.36
C LEU A 263 16.73 -6.63 -24.21
N ASP A 264 16.38 -7.86 -24.52
CA ASP A 264 15.21 -8.24 -25.30
C ASP A 264 13.95 -7.63 -24.64
N VAL A 265 13.54 -6.45 -25.11
CA VAL A 265 12.53 -5.57 -24.47
C VAL A 265 11.12 -6.17 -24.56
N ASP A 266 10.96 -7.31 -25.24
CA ASP A 266 9.68 -7.95 -25.51
C ASP A 266 9.20 -8.93 -24.43
N ASN A 267 9.92 -9.10 -23.31
CA ASN A 267 9.54 -10.09 -22.28
C ASN A 267 9.18 -9.51 -20.88
N PHE A 268 9.29 -8.20 -20.67
CA PHE A 268 8.96 -7.59 -19.38
C PHE A 268 7.45 -7.48 -19.16
N ALA A 269 6.99 -7.80 -17.95
CA ALA A 269 5.59 -7.58 -17.59
C ALA A 269 5.36 -6.08 -17.34
N VAL A 270 4.53 -5.45 -18.17
CA VAL A 270 4.19 -4.03 -18.03
C VAL A 270 3.22 -3.84 -16.85
N VAL A 271 3.55 -2.90 -15.95
CA VAL A 271 2.78 -2.60 -14.73
C VAL A 271 2.55 -1.10 -14.58
N PRO A 272 1.40 -0.57 -15.03
CA PRO A 272 1.04 0.82 -14.82
C PRO A 272 0.87 1.15 -13.33
N ILE A 273 1.41 2.29 -12.90
CA ILE A 273 1.27 2.80 -11.52
C ILE A 273 0.43 4.09 -11.58
N LEU A 274 -0.84 4.01 -11.22
CA LEU A 274 -1.76 5.16 -11.19
C LEU A 274 -1.58 5.92 -9.88
N PHE A 275 -1.23 7.20 -9.92
CA PHE A 275 -1.08 8.04 -8.73
C PHE A 275 -1.67 9.43 -8.93
N TYR A 276 -1.85 10.20 -7.84
CA TYR A 276 -2.47 11.51 -7.96
C TYR A 276 -1.53 12.56 -8.57
N ARG A 277 -2.08 13.36 -9.49
CA ARG A 277 -1.42 14.56 -10.02
C ARG A 277 -0.98 15.51 -8.91
N SER A 278 -1.74 15.62 -7.81
CA SER A 278 -1.37 16.46 -6.67
C SER A 278 -0.04 16.05 -6.02
N MET A 279 0.33 14.77 -6.04
CA MET A 279 1.64 14.32 -5.55
C MET A 279 2.77 14.86 -6.42
N LEU A 280 2.59 14.84 -7.75
CA LEU A 280 3.54 15.43 -8.69
C LEU A 280 3.66 16.94 -8.48
N LEU A 281 2.53 17.63 -8.35
CA LEU A 281 2.52 19.09 -8.16
C LEU A 281 3.23 19.51 -6.86
N ALA A 282 3.10 18.71 -5.80
CA ALA A 282 3.72 18.94 -4.50
C ALA A 282 5.17 18.41 -4.38
N ALA A 283 5.75 17.88 -5.46
CA ALA A 283 7.04 17.19 -5.45
C ALA A 283 7.12 16.04 -4.40
N ASP A 284 6.00 15.35 -4.15
CA ASP A 284 5.83 14.28 -3.16
C ASP A 284 5.73 12.90 -3.82
N VAL A 285 6.56 12.66 -4.84
CA VAL A 285 6.54 11.45 -5.71
C VAL A 285 7.56 10.38 -5.33
N ALA A 286 8.38 10.61 -4.29
CA ALA A 286 9.39 9.66 -3.84
C ALA A 286 8.86 8.23 -3.57
N PRO A 287 7.64 8.01 -3.04
CA PRO A 287 7.06 6.67 -2.92
C PRO A 287 6.83 5.98 -4.26
N ILE A 288 6.45 6.74 -5.29
CA ILE A 288 6.20 6.23 -6.65
C ILE A 288 7.52 5.87 -7.32
N ASP A 289 8.53 6.72 -7.18
CA ASP A 289 9.89 6.45 -7.69
C ASP A 289 10.46 5.17 -7.07
N ALA A 290 10.37 5.03 -5.74
CA ALA A 290 10.86 3.85 -5.02
C ALA A 290 10.12 2.57 -5.44
N LEU A 291 8.79 2.65 -5.63
CA LEU A 291 8.01 1.51 -6.09
C LEU A 291 8.34 1.13 -7.54
N ALA A 292 8.48 2.11 -8.44
CA ALA A 292 8.88 1.85 -9.82
C ALA A 292 10.24 1.14 -9.84
N GLU A 293 11.22 1.63 -9.09
CA GLU A 293 12.54 0.98 -9.02
C GLU A 293 12.46 -0.44 -8.45
N ALA A 294 11.70 -0.64 -7.38
CA ALA A 294 11.51 -1.98 -6.81
C ALA A 294 10.82 -2.95 -7.78
N LEU A 295 9.89 -2.48 -8.62
CA LEU A 295 9.28 -3.29 -9.67
C LEU A 295 10.29 -3.61 -10.80
N LYS A 296 11.13 -2.65 -11.21
CA LYS A 296 12.23 -2.87 -12.17
C LYS A 296 13.18 -3.97 -11.67
N LEU A 297 13.57 -3.91 -10.39
CA LEU A 297 14.42 -4.92 -9.74
C LEU A 297 13.79 -6.32 -9.67
N GLN A 298 12.47 -6.43 -9.79
CA GLN A 298 11.74 -7.70 -9.88
C GLN A 298 11.51 -8.17 -11.33
N GLY A 299 12.13 -7.51 -12.32
CA GLY A 299 11.99 -7.88 -13.74
C GLY A 299 10.65 -7.47 -14.36
N MET A 300 10.07 -6.36 -13.90
CA MET A 300 8.85 -5.77 -14.47
C MET A 300 9.17 -4.42 -15.12
N ALA A 301 8.31 -3.97 -16.03
CA ALA A 301 8.37 -2.65 -16.67
C ALA A 301 7.29 -1.75 -16.04
N PRO A 302 7.59 -0.99 -14.97
CA PRO A 302 6.63 -0.08 -14.39
C PRO A 302 6.36 1.11 -15.33
N VAL A 303 5.12 1.57 -15.37
CA VAL A 303 4.73 2.76 -16.14
C VAL A 303 3.93 3.70 -15.24
N PRO A 304 4.57 4.65 -14.54
CA PRO A 304 3.86 5.61 -13.73
C PRO A 304 2.97 6.53 -14.57
N ILE A 305 1.72 6.71 -14.14
CA ILE A 305 0.72 7.56 -14.77
C ILE A 305 0.07 8.39 -13.68
N PHE A 306 0.19 9.71 -13.78
CA PHE A 306 -0.52 10.60 -12.86
C PHE A 306 -1.92 10.89 -13.39
N VAL A 307 -2.88 11.07 -12.48
CA VAL A 307 -4.26 11.47 -12.79
C VAL A 307 -4.78 12.49 -11.79
N SER A 308 -5.58 13.45 -12.24
CA SER A 308 -6.27 14.38 -11.35
C SER A 308 -7.35 13.67 -10.53
N SER A 309 -8.16 12.84 -11.19
CA SER A 309 -9.17 11.99 -10.58
C SER A 309 -9.61 10.93 -11.60
N LEU A 310 -9.91 9.72 -11.16
CA LEU A 310 -10.52 8.70 -12.03
C LEU A 310 -12.00 9.01 -12.37
N LYS A 311 -12.59 10.04 -11.73
CA LYS A 311 -13.93 10.57 -12.05
C LYS A 311 -13.90 11.69 -13.08
N ASP A 312 -12.73 12.25 -13.38
CA ASP A 312 -12.57 13.30 -14.40
C ASP A 312 -12.55 12.62 -15.80
N PRO A 313 -13.46 12.96 -16.73
CA PRO A 313 -13.57 12.26 -18.00
C PRO A 313 -12.30 12.26 -18.86
N ALA A 314 -11.53 13.36 -18.83
CA ALA A 314 -10.28 13.45 -19.59
C ALA A 314 -9.19 12.55 -19.01
N SER A 315 -9.09 12.50 -17.68
CA SER A 315 -8.16 11.60 -16.98
C SER A 315 -8.53 10.14 -17.19
N LEU A 316 -9.83 9.80 -17.14
CA LEU A 316 -10.32 8.45 -17.39
C LEU A 316 -10.01 8.01 -18.83
N ALA A 317 -10.35 8.84 -19.83
CA ALA A 317 -10.09 8.54 -21.23
C ALA A 317 -8.59 8.34 -21.53
N PHE A 318 -7.72 9.13 -20.90
CA PHE A 318 -6.28 8.95 -21.00
C PHE A 318 -5.83 7.59 -20.46
N VAL A 319 -6.29 7.21 -19.26
CA VAL A 319 -5.94 5.92 -18.67
C VAL A 319 -6.47 4.76 -19.50
N GLU A 320 -7.70 4.84 -20.01
CA GLU A 320 -8.24 3.80 -20.90
C GLU A 320 -7.39 3.60 -22.16
N ALA A 321 -7.00 4.70 -22.82
CA ALA A 321 -6.11 4.65 -23.97
C ALA A 321 -4.73 4.08 -23.61
N ALA A 322 -4.17 4.48 -22.47
CA ALA A 322 -2.90 3.97 -21.98
C ALA A 322 -2.95 2.47 -21.69
N LEU A 323 -3.98 1.99 -20.98
CA LEU A 323 -4.13 0.56 -20.67
C LEU A 323 -4.34 -0.27 -21.94
N ALA A 324 -5.09 0.24 -22.92
CA ALA A 324 -5.26 -0.42 -24.22
C ALA A 324 -3.93 -0.57 -24.96
N ALA A 325 -3.10 0.49 -24.97
CA ALA A 325 -1.81 0.51 -25.65
C ALA A 325 -0.74 -0.34 -24.94
N LEU A 326 -0.72 -0.32 -23.60
CA LEU A 326 0.30 -0.97 -22.80
C LEU A 326 0.09 -2.48 -22.62
N ASN A 327 -1.16 -2.96 -22.74
CA ASN A 327 -1.54 -4.35 -22.48
C ASN A 327 -0.92 -4.91 -21.18
N PRO A 328 -1.27 -4.32 -20.02
CA PRO A 328 -0.57 -4.59 -18.76
C PRO A 328 -0.80 -6.02 -18.25
N ALA A 329 0.14 -6.52 -17.45
CA ALA A 329 -0.04 -7.79 -16.70
C ALA A 329 -0.79 -7.58 -15.37
N ALA A 330 -0.63 -6.39 -14.78
CA ALA A 330 -1.28 -5.93 -13.55
C ALA A 330 -1.28 -4.40 -13.52
N ILE A 331 -2.15 -3.81 -12.69
CA ILE A 331 -2.20 -2.37 -12.43
C ILE A 331 -1.89 -2.14 -10.95
N VAL A 332 -1.13 -1.10 -10.63
CA VAL A 332 -0.96 -0.61 -9.25
C VAL A 332 -1.64 0.74 -9.11
N THR A 333 -2.44 0.91 -8.07
CA THR A 333 -3.12 2.16 -7.74
C THR A 333 -2.60 2.71 -6.42
N ALA A 334 -2.02 3.91 -6.49
CA ALA A 334 -1.71 4.77 -5.35
C ALA A 334 -2.74 5.90 -5.19
N THR A 335 -3.78 5.94 -6.03
CA THR A 335 -4.96 6.80 -5.85
C THR A 335 -5.83 6.21 -4.74
N ALA A 336 -6.11 7.02 -3.71
CA ALA A 336 -7.12 6.71 -2.70
C ALA A 336 -8.53 6.68 -3.34
N PHE A 337 -9.53 6.16 -2.61
CA PHE A 337 -10.94 6.11 -3.02
C PHE A 337 -11.28 5.14 -4.17
N ALA A 338 -12.57 4.80 -4.25
CA ALA A 338 -13.15 4.06 -5.36
C ALA A 338 -13.20 4.92 -6.64
N SER A 339 -13.20 4.25 -7.78
CA SER A 339 -13.38 4.83 -9.13
C SER A 339 -14.73 5.55 -9.26
N GLY A 340 -15.69 5.19 -8.40
CA GLY A 340 -16.98 5.88 -8.28
C GLY A 340 -18.01 5.42 -9.30
N ALA A 341 -17.89 4.20 -9.81
CA ALA A 341 -18.95 3.58 -10.59
C ALA A 341 -20.20 3.37 -9.72
N GLU A 342 -21.37 3.59 -10.32
CA GLU A 342 -22.65 3.25 -9.68
C GLU A 342 -22.69 1.74 -9.37
N PRO A 343 -23.37 1.32 -8.29
CA PRO A 343 -23.50 -0.10 -7.97
C PRO A 343 -23.99 -0.93 -9.17
N GLY A 344 -23.18 -1.89 -9.60
CA GLY A 344 -23.49 -2.78 -10.74
C GLY A 344 -23.02 -2.28 -12.11
N ALA A 345 -22.44 -1.08 -12.21
CA ALA A 345 -21.75 -0.63 -13.42
C ALA A 345 -20.30 -1.15 -13.47
N GLU A 346 -19.81 -1.48 -14.66
CA GLU A 346 -18.41 -1.87 -14.84
C GLU A 346 -17.47 -0.68 -14.58
N THR A 347 -16.52 -0.89 -13.68
CA THR A 347 -15.42 0.04 -13.44
C THR A 347 -14.40 -0.01 -14.57
N LEU A 348 -13.49 0.97 -14.60
CA LEU A 348 -12.28 0.92 -15.43
C LEU A 348 -11.51 -0.40 -15.25
N PHE A 349 -11.45 -0.89 -14.01
CA PHE A 349 -10.66 -2.05 -13.63
C PHE A 349 -11.31 -3.36 -14.09
N ASP A 350 -12.64 -3.44 -14.08
CA ASP A 350 -13.39 -4.57 -14.63
C ASP A 350 -13.09 -4.73 -16.13
N ARG A 351 -13.14 -3.62 -16.88
CA ARG A 351 -12.83 -3.60 -18.32
C ARG A 351 -11.36 -3.92 -18.62
N ALA A 352 -10.44 -3.56 -17.72
CA ALA A 352 -9.03 -3.88 -17.88
C ALA A 352 -8.76 -5.39 -17.79
N GLY A 353 -9.53 -6.11 -16.97
CA GLY A 353 -9.49 -7.57 -16.86
C GLY A 353 -8.18 -8.13 -16.28
N VAL A 354 -7.43 -7.32 -15.52
CA VAL A 354 -6.15 -7.69 -14.90
C VAL A 354 -6.17 -7.40 -13.40
N PRO A 355 -5.31 -8.05 -12.59
CA PRO A 355 -5.24 -7.76 -11.16
C PRO A 355 -4.88 -6.30 -10.91
N VAL A 356 -5.63 -5.67 -10.00
CA VAL A 356 -5.41 -4.29 -9.58
C VAL A 356 -4.99 -4.28 -8.12
N PHE A 357 -3.80 -3.74 -7.86
CA PHE A 357 -3.19 -3.68 -6.54
C PHE A 357 -3.29 -2.29 -5.94
N GLN A 358 -3.91 -2.16 -4.77
CA GLN A 358 -3.93 -0.91 -4.02
C GLN A 358 -2.71 -0.81 -3.11
N VAL A 359 -1.88 0.22 -3.32
CA VAL A 359 -0.81 0.62 -2.40
C VAL A 359 -1.24 1.82 -1.55
N ILE A 360 -0.71 1.92 -0.34
CA ILE A 360 -1.04 3.01 0.59
C ILE A 360 0.13 3.98 0.66
N VAL A 361 -0.12 5.21 0.23
CA VAL A 361 0.71 6.38 0.50
C VAL A 361 0.09 7.08 1.71
N ALA A 362 0.50 6.69 2.91
CA ALA A 362 -0.23 6.99 4.13
C ALA A 362 -0.08 8.46 4.56
N THR A 363 -1.19 9.08 4.96
CA THR A 363 -1.15 10.39 5.64
C THR A 363 -0.72 10.26 7.11
N THR A 364 -0.83 9.06 7.67
CA THR A 364 -0.33 8.70 8.99
C THR A 364 1.17 8.96 9.12
N ARG A 365 1.59 9.55 10.26
CA ARG A 365 3.00 9.78 10.57
C ARG A 365 3.74 8.47 10.80
N ARG A 366 5.00 8.40 10.35
CA ARG A 366 5.83 7.20 10.47
C ARG A 366 6.00 6.73 11.92
N GLU A 367 6.24 7.64 12.86
CA GLU A 367 6.39 7.32 14.29
C GLU A 367 5.08 6.81 14.92
N VAL A 368 3.94 7.38 14.49
CA VAL A 368 2.62 6.95 14.97
C VAL A 368 2.32 5.55 14.48
N TRP A 369 2.62 5.25 13.22
CA TRP A 369 2.40 3.91 12.65
C TRP A 369 3.21 2.83 13.37
N GLU A 370 4.48 3.09 13.67
CA GLU A 370 5.35 2.10 14.31
C GLU A 370 5.01 1.82 15.77
N ASN A 371 4.58 2.85 16.52
CA ASN A 371 4.24 2.68 17.93
C ASN A 371 2.77 2.30 18.17
N ASN A 372 1.93 2.29 17.14
CA ASN A 372 0.51 2.00 17.26
C ASN A 372 0.15 0.62 16.71
N GLN A 373 -0.32 -0.28 17.58
CA GLN A 373 -0.77 -1.62 17.19
C GLN A 373 -1.93 -1.63 16.19
N ARG A 374 -2.70 -0.54 16.07
CA ARG A 374 -3.75 -0.40 15.03
C ARG A 374 -3.18 -0.10 13.64
N GLY A 375 -1.91 0.27 13.56
CA GLY A 375 -1.24 0.69 12.33
C GLY A 375 -1.73 2.06 11.83
N LEU A 376 -2.55 2.05 10.77
CA LEU A 376 -2.98 3.26 10.07
C LEU A 376 -4.08 4.03 10.82
N ALA A 377 -4.12 5.35 10.61
CA ALA A 377 -5.22 6.17 11.10
C ALA A 377 -6.56 5.77 10.46
N PRO A 378 -7.71 5.99 11.15
CA PRO A 378 -9.03 5.63 10.61
C PRO A 378 -9.34 6.23 9.23
N ALA A 379 -8.87 7.45 8.97
CA ALA A 379 -9.03 8.10 7.66
C ALA A 379 -8.27 7.34 6.56
N ASP A 380 -7.02 6.93 6.81
CA ASP A 380 -6.23 6.15 5.84
C ASP A 380 -6.87 4.78 5.58
N LEU A 381 -7.39 4.11 6.61
CA LEU A 381 -8.10 2.83 6.45
C LEU A 381 -9.35 2.98 5.57
N ALA A 382 -10.16 4.02 5.80
CA ALA A 382 -11.33 4.27 4.97
C ALA A 382 -10.94 4.56 3.51
N MET A 383 -9.98 5.46 3.31
CA MET A 383 -9.58 5.96 1.98
C MET A 383 -8.80 4.95 1.15
N HIS A 384 -7.94 4.14 1.78
CA HIS A 384 -7.00 3.26 1.08
C HIS A 384 -7.30 1.77 1.21
N VAL A 385 -8.22 1.36 2.08
CA VAL A 385 -8.62 -0.04 2.23
C VAL A 385 -10.09 -0.20 1.86
N VAL A 386 -10.99 0.36 2.66
CA VAL A 386 -12.43 0.09 2.54
C VAL A 386 -12.99 0.54 1.19
N LEU A 387 -12.71 1.78 0.76
CA LEU A 387 -13.26 2.29 -0.50
C LEU A 387 -12.64 1.59 -1.73
N PRO A 388 -11.32 1.36 -1.82
CA PRO A 388 -10.74 0.57 -2.91
C PRO A 388 -11.21 -0.89 -2.97
N GLU A 389 -11.57 -1.52 -1.85
CA GLU A 389 -12.13 -2.87 -1.84
C GLU A 389 -13.49 -2.95 -2.54
N LEU A 390 -14.28 -1.86 -2.56
CA LEU A 390 -15.53 -1.79 -3.31
C LEU A 390 -15.33 -1.86 -4.83
N ASP A 391 -14.15 -1.45 -5.32
CA ASP A 391 -13.72 -1.61 -6.72
C ASP A 391 -13.09 -3.00 -6.99
N GLY A 392 -13.03 -3.90 -6.00
CA GLY A 392 -12.38 -5.19 -6.13
C GLY A 392 -10.84 -5.13 -6.15
N ARG A 393 -10.23 -4.02 -5.72
CA ARG A 393 -8.76 -3.88 -5.69
C ARG A 393 -8.15 -4.74 -4.58
N ILE A 394 -7.02 -5.38 -4.89
CA ILE A 394 -6.26 -6.21 -3.97
C ILE A 394 -5.35 -5.32 -3.13
N LEU A 395 -5.54 -5.26 -1.82
CA LEU A 395 -4.64 -4.53 -0.93
C LEU A 395 -3.22 -5.12 -0.98
N ALA A 396 -2.25 -4.33 -1.45
CA ALA A 396 -0.85 -4.74 -1.53
C ALA A 396 -0.06 -4.37 -0.25
N GLY A 397 -0.37 -3.23 0.36
CA GLY A 397 0.25 -2.75 1.60
C GLY A 397 0.62 -1.27 1.56
N ALA A 398 1.08 -0.74 2.70
CA ALA A 398 1.61 0.61 2.79
C ALA A 398 3.04 0.69 2.28
N ILE A 399 3.33 1.68 1.44
CA ILE A 399 4.64 1.89 0.82
C ILE A 399 5.34 3.14 1.33
N SER A 400 4.61 4.06 1.98
CA SER A 400 5.17 5.28 2.55
C SER A 400 4.33 5.82 3.68
N PHE A 401 4.97 6.65 4.50
CA PHE A 401 4.35 7.36 5.62
C PHE A 401 4.76 8.83 5.60
N LYS A 402 3.95 9.71 6.20
CA LYS A 402 4.36 11.09 6.42
C LYS A 402 5.49 11.14 7.45
N GLY A 403 6.59 11.79 7.09
CA GLY A 403 7.73 11.99 7.97
C GLY A 403 8.27 13.40 7.88
N GLU A 404 8.91 13.86 8.96
CA GLU A 404 9.70 15.08 8.95
C GLU A 404 10.97 14.86 8.13
N ILE A 405 11.30 15.82 7.27
CA ILE A 405 12.64 15.93 6.72
C ILE A 405 13.46 16.74 7.70
N GLU A 406 14.72 16.32 7.93
CA GLU A 406 15.68 17.11 8.67
C GLU A 406 15.73 18.55 8.14
N THR A 407 15.78 19.53 9.04
CA THR A 407 15.78 20.94 8.66
C THR A 407 16.97 21.20 7.75
N ASP A 408 16.68 21.67 6.53
CA ASP A 408 17.77 22.06 5.64
C ASP A 408 18.41 23.34 6.18
N PRO A 409 19.69 23.34 6.56
CA PRO A 409 20.33 24.51 7.16
C PRO A 409 20.39 25.71 6.19
N ALA A 410 20.40 25.45 4.88
CA ALA A 410 20.42 26.48 3.86
C ALA A 410 19.05 27.07 3.57
N LEU A 411 17.94 26.39 3.88
CA LEU A 411 16.58 26.93 3.70
C LEU A 411 15.89 27.30 5.03
N ALA A 412 16.43 26.79 6.14
CA ALA A 412 15.87 26.88 7.49
C ALA A 412 14.40 26.43 7.59
N PHE A 413 14.01 25.47 6.75
CA PHE A 413 12.65 24.94 6.67
C PHE A 413 12.63 23.44 6.92
N ARG A 414 11.57 23.02 7.63
CA ARG A 414 11.27 21.63 7.94
C ARG A 414 10.05 21.21 7.14
N ALA A 415 10.26 20.36 6.14
CA ALA A 415 9.17 19.87 5.31
C ALA A 415 8.56 18.57 5.87
N PHE A 416 7.26 18.40 5.67
CA PHE A 416 6.58 17.11 5.82
C PHE A 416 6.31 16.51 4.45
N ALA A 417 6.78 15.30 4.23
CA ALA A 417 6.64 14.62 2.95
C ALA A 417 6.41 13.12 3.16
N ASN A 418 5.85 12.47 2.15
CA ASN A 418 5.73 11.02 2.15
C ASN A 418 7.11 10.40 1.91
N ARG A 419 7.58 9.61 2.86
CA ARG A 419 8.86 8.91 2.80
C ARG A 419 8.61 7.44 2.49
N PRO A 420 9.22 6.88 1.42
CA PRO A 420 9.09 5.47 1.13
C PRO A 420 9.65 4.63 2.28
N GLU A 421 8.93 3.58 2.64
CA GLU A 421 9.37 2.57 3.59
C GLU A 421 9.89 1.36 2.80
N MET A 422 11.22 1.27 2.68
CA MET A 422 11.87 0.48 1.63
C MET A 422 11.61 -1.03 1.75
N ASP A 423 11.52 -1.56 2.97
CA ASP A 423 11.20 -2.97 3.20
C ASP A 423 9.76 -3.29 2.75
N ARG A 424 8.81 -2.37 2.97
CA ARG A 424 7.42 -2.50 2.52
C ARG A 424 7.27 -2.33 1.02
N VAL A 425 7.98 -1.37 0.42
CA VAL A 425 8.05 -1.21 -1.03
C VAL A 425 8.53 -2.52 -1.68
N ALA A 426 9.62 -3.10 -1.16
CA ALA A 426 10.15 -4.37 -1.65
C ALA A 426 9.16 -5.53 -1.44
N GLN A 427 8.44 -5.56 -0.31
CA GLN A 427 7.40 -6.56 -0.04
C GLN A 427 6.25 -6.48 -1.05
N VAL A 428 5.78 -5.26 -1.36
CA VAL A 428 4.74 -5.02 -2.37
C VAL A 428 5.20 -5.48 -3.75
N ALA A 429 6.40 -5.09 -4.18
CA ALA A 429 6.94 -5.48 -5.47
C ALA A 429 7.06 -7.02 -5.61
N LYS A 430 7.54 -7.70 -4.56
CA LYS A 430 7.60 -9.19 -4.52
C LYS A 430 6.21 -9.83 -4.60
N ARG A 431 5.20 -9.24 -3.95
CA ARG A 431 3.81 -9.74 -4.02
C ARG A 431 3.27 -9.65 -5.45
N ILE A 432 3.47 -8.52 -6.11
CA ILE A 432 3.03 -8.30 -7.50
C ILE A 432 3.75 -9.27 -8.45
N ALA A 433 5.07 -9.41 -8.28
CA ALA A 433 5.88 -10.38 -9.04
C ALA A 433 5.38 -11.82 -8.87
N ALA A 434 4.98 -12.22 -7.65
CA ALA A 434 4.44 -13.54 -7.39
C ALA A 434 3.09 -13.79 -8.11
N PHE A 435 2.22 -12.78 -8.19
CA PHE A 435 0.97 -12.85 -8.96
C PHE A 435 1.24 -12.98 -10.46
N ILE A 436 2.16 -12.19 -11.01
CA ILE A 436 2.54 -12.26 -12.42
C ILE A 436 3.19 -13.61 -12.74
N ARG A 437 4.04 -14.13 -11.83
CA ARG A 437 4.60 -15.47 -11.94
C ARG A 437 3.48 -16.52 -12.03
N LEU A 438 2.49 -16.48 -11.14
CA LEU A 438 1.33 -17.38 -11.18
C LEU A 438 0.57 -17.29 -12.52
N GLN A 439 0.34 -16.08 -13.03
CA GLN A 439 -0.33 -15.87 -14.33
C GLN A 439 0.45 -16.51 -15.49
N ARG A 440 1.78 -16.30 -15.53
CA ARG A 440 2.67 -16.79 -16.60
C ARG A 440 2.94 -18.29 -16.52
N THR A 441 2.95 -18.89 -15.33
CA THR A 441 3.14 -20.35 -15.18
C THR A 441 1.97 -21.11 -15.81
N LYS A 442 2.28 -22.10 -16.67
CA LYS A 442 1.27 -22.97 -17.29
C LYS A 442 0.50 -23.75 -16.24
N ARG A 443 -0.80 -23.99 -16.44
CA ARG A 443 -1.66 -24.67 -15.46
C ARG A 443 -1.08 -26.00 -14.96
N ALA A 444 -0.52 -26.82 -15.84
CA ALA A 444 0.10 -28.10 -15.48
C ALA A 444 1.32 -27.96 -14.53
N GLU A 445 2.03 -26.83 -14.58
CA GLU A 445 3.23 -26.55 -13.77
C GLU A 445 2.91 -25.78 -12.48
N ARG A 446 1.66 -25.31 -12.31
CA ARG A 446 1.25 -24.53 -11.15
C ARG A 446 1.16 -25.42 -9.91
N LYS A 447 2.11 -25.20 -9.00
CA LYS A 447 2.06 -25.68 -7.61
C LYS A 447 1.09 -24.86 -6.75
N LEU A 448 0.11 -25.51 -6.12
CA LEU A 448 -0.89 -24.89 -5.25
C LEU A 448 -0.87 -25.51 -3.85
N ALA A 449 -1.16 -24.71 -2.83
CA ALA A 449 -1.50 -25.21 -1.50
C ALA A 449 -2.97 -24.91 -1.16
N ILE A 450 -3.73 -25.92 -0.75
CA ILE A 450 -5.09 -25.77 -0.22
C ILE A 450 -5.02 -25.95 1.29
N LEU A 451 -5.36 -24.89 2.03
CA LEU A 451 -5.36 -24.89 3.48
C LEU A 451 -6.75 -25.18 4.02
N ILE A 452 -6.82 -26.18 4.87
CA ILE A 452 -8.01 -26.59 5.61
C ILE A 452 -7.91 -26.02 7.04
N PRO A 453 -8.94 -25.34 7.55
CA PRO A 453 -8.94 -24.85 8.92
C PRO A 453 -8.92 -26.01 9.91
N ASP A 454 -8.11 -25.90 10.95
CA ASP A 454 -8.16 -26.84 12.06
C ASP A 454 -8.76 -26.19 13.30
N TYR A 455 -9.73 -26.89 13.92
CA TYR A 455 -10.37 -26.50 15.18
C TYR A 455 -10.29 -27.67 16.15
N PRO A 456 -9.14 -27.83 16.85
CA PRO A 456 -8.87 -28.91 17.78
C PRO A 456 -9.72 -28.82 19.05
N SER A 457 -10.51 -27.75 19.22
CA SER A 457 -11.31 -27.49 20.42
C SER A 457 -12.44 -28.51 20.66
N ALA A 458 -12.77 -29.37 19.69
CA ALA A 458 -13.59 -30.55 19.92
C ALA A 458 -13.23 -31.71 18.95
N PRO A 459 -13.30 -32.98 19.41
CA PRO A 459 -13.11 -34.15 18.54
C PRO A 459 -14.04 -34.11 17.33
N GLY A 460 -13.53 -34.49 16.16
CA GLY A 460 -14.31 -34.56 14.91
C GLY A 460 -14.55 -33.22 14.20
N ARG A 461 -13.92 -32.12 14.64
CA ARG A 461 -14.00 -30.79 13.99
C ARG A 461 -12.80 -30.43 13.11
N THR A 462 -11.95 -31.40 12.78
CA THR A 462 -10.90 -31.24 11.76
C THR A 462 -11.53 -30.80 10.43
N GLY A 463 -11.09 -29.68 9.87
CA GLY A 463 -11.70 -29.14 8.66
C GLY A 463 -13.10 -28.55 8.86
N TYR A 464 -13.49 -28.21 10.08
CA TYR A 464 -14.77 -27.54 10.30
C TYR A 464 -14.72 -26.08 9.85
N ALA A 465 -15.66 -25.68 8.99
CA ALA A 465 -15.98 -24.29 8.70
C ALA A 465 -17.50 -24.09 8.79
N VAL A 466 -17.93 -22.96 9.34
CA VAL A 466 -19.37 -22.67 9.52
C VAL A 466 -20.06 -22.64 8.15
N GLY A 467 -21.05 -23.51 7.97
CA GLY A 467 -21.86 -23.57 6.74
C GLY A 467 -21.18 -24.21 5.52
N LEU A 468 -20.01 -24.85 5.69
CA LEU A 468 -19.26 -25.46 4.59
C LEU A 468 -18.72 -26.84 4.96
N ASP A 469 -18.99 -27.84 4.13
CA ASP A 469 -18.32 -29.15 4.21
C ASP A 469 -16.94 -29.01 3.53
N VAL A 470 -15.91 -28.67 4.31
CA VAL A 470 -14.57 -28.39 3.76
C VAL A 470 -13.97 -29.62 3.10
N PRO A 471 -13.93 -30.82 3.71
CA PRO A 471 -13.35 -32.00 3.05
C PRO A 471 -14.02 -32.33 1.72
N SER A 472 -15.36 -32.28 1.64
CA SER A 472 -16.07 -32.50 0.36
C SER A 472 -15.80 -31.38 -0.64
N SER A 473 -15.70 -30.14 -0.18
CA SER A 473 -15.36 -28.99 -1.04
C SER A 473 -13.95 -29.11 -1.62
N VAL A 474 -12.98 -29.56 -0.82
CA VAL A 474 -11.59 -29.79 -1.28
C VAL A 474 -11.55 -30.89 -2.32
N LEU A 475 -12.30 -31.99 -2.15
CA LEU A 475 -12.38 -33.03 -3.19
C LEU A 475 -12.96 -32.49 -4.50
N ALA A 476 -14.05 -31.72 -4.43
CA ALA A 476 -14.61 -31.06 -5.61
C ALA A 476 -13.57 -30.14 -6.29
N MET A 477 -12.85 -29.32 -5.51
CA MET A 477 -11.78 -28.48 -6.04
C MET A 477 -10.66 -29.27 -6.72
N LEU A 478 -10.26 -30.42 -6.16
CA LEU A 478 -9.22 -31.26 -6.78
C LEU A 478 -9.68 -31.83 -8.13
N HIS A 479 -10.96 -32.22 -8.25
CA HIS A 479 -11.55 -32.64 -9.51
C HIS A 479 -11.62 -31.49 -10.52
N ASP A 480 -12.14 -30.32 -10.11
CA ASP A 480 -12.23 -29.13 -10.97
C ASP A 480 -10.85 -28.70 -11.47
N LEU A 481 -9.84 -28.68 -10.60
CA LEU A 481 -8.46 -28.35 -10.97
C LEU A 481 -7.91 -29.34 -12.00
N LYS A 482 -8.16 -30.64 -11.81
CA LYS A 482 -7.75 -31.67 -12.77
C LYS A 482 -8.39 -31.46 -14.14
N GLU A 483 -9.70 -31.21 -14.17
CA GLU A 483 -10.45 -30.95 -15.41
C GLU A 483 -9.96 -29.68 -16.13
N GLN A 484 -9.53 -28.67 -15.38
CA GLN A 484 -8.96 -27.43 -15.92
C GLN A 484 -7.50 -27.55 -16.38
N GLY A 485 -6.90 -28.74 -16.31
CA GLY A 485 -5.55 -29.03 -16.81
C GLY A 485 -4.42 -28.75 -15.80
N TYR A 486 -4.73 -28.65 -14.50
CA TYR A 486 -3.70 -28.68 -13.46
C TYR A 486 -3.22 -30.12 -13.25
N ALA A 487 -1.95 -30.29 -12.88
CA ALA A 487 -1.41 -31.61 -12.55
C ALA A 487 -1.93 -32.06 -11.18
N VAL A 488 -3.00 -32.86 -11.19
CA VAL A 488 -3.63 -33.45 -10.00
C VAL A 488 -3.73 -34.96 -10.16
N GLU A 489 -3.13 -35.68 -9.21
CA GLU A 489 -3.03 -37.14 -9.22
C GLU A 489 -3.47 -37.72 -7.88
N GLY A 490 -3.92 -38.98 -7.85
CA GLY A 490 -4.23 -39.68 -6.60
C GLY A 490 -5.36 -39.08 -5.76
N ILE A 491 -6.37 -38.45 -6.38
CA ILE A 491 -7.50 -37.84 -5.67
C ILE A 491 -8.20 -38.90 -4.78
N PRO A 492 -8.39 -38.65 -3.46
CA PRO A 492 -9.05 -39.59 -2.56
C PRO A 492 -10.52 -39.81 -2.95
N GLN A 493 -11.03 -41.03 -2.70
CA GLN A 493 -12.40 -41.42 -3.07
C GLN A 493 -13.47 -40.91 -2.09
N SER A 494 -13.07 -40.41 -0.91
CA SER A 494 -14.02 -39.93 0.09
C SER A 494 -13.40 -38.84 0.98
N PRO A 495 -14.23 -37.97 1.59
CA PRO A 495 -13.79 -37.00 2.59
C PRO A 495 -12.95 -37.62 3.71
N ARG A 496 -13.32 -38.83 4.15
CA ARG A 496 -12.60 -39.55 5.19
C ARG A 496 -11.20 -39.98 4.73
N ALA A 497 -11.10 -40.51 3.51
CA ALA A 497 -9.81 -40.89 2.93
C ALA A 497 -8.88 -39.69 2.73
N LEU A 498 -9.43 -38.51 2.42
CA LEU A 498 -8.67 -37.26 2.38
C LEU A 498 -8.10 -36.93 3.77
N LEU A 499 -8.93 -36.93 4.82
CA LEU A 499 -8.48 -36.63 6.17
C LEU A 499 -7.45 -37.65 6.68
N ASP A 500 -7.65 -38.95 6.41
CA ASP A 500 -6.70 -39.99 6.79
C ASP A 500 -5.35 -39.80 6.08
N ALA A 501 -5.34 -39.34 4.81
CA ALA A 501 -4.11 -39.02 4.09
C ALA A 501 -3.35 -37.82 4.68
N LEU A 502 -4.04 -36.85 5.27
CA LEU A 502 -3.42 -35.70 5.94
C LEU A 502 -2.75 -36.05 7.26
N GLU A 503 -3.18 -37.15 7.91
CA GLU A 503 -2.57 -37.62 9.16
C GLU A 503 -1.30 -38.43 8.96
N ALA A 504 -1.04 -38.89 7.73
CA ALA A 504 0.11 -39.70 7.39
C ALA A 504 1.42 -38.92 7.59
N ASP A 505 2.41 -39.58 8.21
CA ASP A 505 3.73 -38.99 8.42
C ASP A 505 4.51 -38.94 7.09
N GLY A 506 5.20 -37.83 6.83
CA GLY A 506 6.05 -37.70 5.64
C GLY A 506 6.27 -36.27 5.14
N GLN A 507 5.47 -35.30 5.58
CA GLN A 507 5.65 -33.89 5.26
C GLN A 507 6.24 -33.14 6.46
N GLY A 508 7.16 -32.21 6.20
CA GLY A 508 7.79 -31.44 7.26
C GLY A 508 8.95 -30.57 6.79
N LEU A 509 9.51 -29.83 7.74
CA LEU A 509 10.74 -29.05 7.55
C LEU A 509 11.79 -29.48 8.57
N SER A 510 13.00 -29.80 8.12
CA SER A 510 14.08 -30.15 9.04
C SER A 510 14.46 -28.94 9.91
N SER A 511 14.99 -29.20 11.12
CA SER A 511 15.50 -28.14 12.00
C SER A 511 16.56 -27.27 11.32
N GLU A 512 17.48 -27.91 10.58
CA GLU A 512 18.54 -27.24 9.85
C GLU A 512 17.99 -26.33 8.76
N ASP A 513 17.02 -26.82 7.97
CA ASP A 513 16.36 -26.02 6.94
C ASP A 513 15.56 -24.87 7.56
N TYR A 514 14.89 -25.10 8.69
CA TYR A 514 14.19 -24.04 9.41
C TYR A 514 15.14 -22.93 9.86
N LEU A 515 16.25 -23.27 10.50
CA LEU A 515 17.25 -22.29 10.94
C LEU A 515 17.87 -21.54 9.76
N ARG A 516 18.19 -22.25 8.67
CA ARG A 516 18.73 -21.64 7.44
C ARG A 516 17.74 -20.69 6.77
N LEU A 517 16.47 -21.09 6.64
CA LEU A 517 15.44 -20.29 5.97
C LEU A 517 14.94 -19.13 6.83
N SER A 518 14.82 -19.33 8.14
CA SER A 518 14.43 -18.28 9.08
C SER A 518 15.50 -17.21 9.27
N ALA A 519 16.75 -17.46 8.86
CA ALA A 519 17.82 -16.47 8.88
C ALA A 519 17.49 -15.19 8.08
N GLY A 520 16.63 -15.29 7.06
CA GLY A 520 16.18 -14.15 6.26
C GLY A 520 15.01 -13.35 6.86
N LEU A 521 14.49 -13.75 8.03
CA LEU A 521 13.44 -12.99 8.75
C LEU A 521 14.07 -11.85 9.56
N PRO A 522 13.34 -10.75 9.81
CA PRO A 522 13.82 -9.65 10.64
C PRO A 522 14.29 -10.13 12.02
N GLU A 523 15.44 -9.63 12.46
CA GLU A 523 16.07 -10.03 13.73
C GLU A 523 15.12 -9.84 14.92
N GLY A 524 14.51 -8.65 15.05
CA GLY A 524 13.55 -8.37 16.12
C GLY A 524 12.33 -9.31 16.13
N ALA A 525 11.88 -9.79 14.96
CA ALA A 525 10.80 -10.78 14.90
C ALA A 525 11.27 -12.17 15.38
N ARG A 526 12.49 -12.57 15.01
CA ARG A 526 13.09 -13.83 15.47
C ARG A 526 13.35 -13.83 16.97
N ASP A 527 13.80 -12.72 17.51
CA ASP A 527 14.05 -12.56 18.94
C ASP A 527 12.76 -12.53 19.75
N ALA A 528 11.71 -11.87 19.25
CA ALA A 528 10.39 -11.91 19.87
C ALA A 528 9.84 -13.36 19.94
N VAL A 529 9.98 -14.14 18.86
CA VAL A 529 9.59 -15.55 18.84
C VAL A 529 10.42 -16.33 19.87
N ARG A 530 11.75 -16.18 19.89
CA ARG A 530 12.62 -16.87 20.86
C ARG A 530 12.28 -16.51 22.31
N ALA A 531 11.99 -15.25 22.58
CA ALA A 531 11.62 -14.77 23.90
C ALA A 531 10.27 -15.36 24.38
N ALA A 532 9.29 -15.48 23.49
CA ALA A 532 7.98 -16.04 23.82
C ALA A 532 8.00 -17.58 23.93
N TRP A 533 8.83 -18.24 23.11
CA TRP A 533 8.67 -19.67 22.80
C TRP A 533 9.89 -20.54 23.07
N GLY A 534 11.02 -19.97 23.47
CA GLY A 534 12.28 -20.70 23.69
C GLY A 534 13.04 -20.94 22.39
N SER A 535 13.90 -21.97 22.36
CA SER A 535 14.63 -22.31 21.14
C SER A 535 13.76 -23.15 20.20
N ALA A 536 14.04 -23.06 18.90
CA ALA A 536 13.33 -23.87 17.91
C ALA A 536 13.51 -25.37 18.17
N GLU A 537 14.67 -25.77 18.70
CA GLU A 537 15.05 -27.16 19.01
C GLU A 537 14.20 -27.76 20.14
N ASP A 538 13.72 -26.93 21.07
CA ASP A 538 12.86 -27.35 22.19
C ASP A 538 11.43 -27.70 21.73
N GLN A 539 11.04 -27.27 20.53
CA GLN A 539 9.70 -27.48 19.97
C GLN A 539 9.63 -28.59 18.93
N ILE A 540 10.75 -29.23 18.60
CA ILE A 540 10.81 -30.18 17.48
C ILE A 540 10.33 -31.57 17.91
N GLY A 541 9.39 -32.13 17.15
CA GLY A 541 8.81 -33.45 17.40
C GLY A 541 7.62 -33.47 18.37
N LEU A 542 7.21 -32.32 18.91
CA LEU A 542 5.98 -32.19 19.69
C LEU A 542 4.80 -32.02 18.74
N ARG A 543 4.18 -33.13 18.31
CA ARG A 543 2.82 -33.10 17.74
C ARG A 543 1.88 -32.89 18.93
N GLU A 544 1.54 -31.64 19.24
CA GLU A 544 0.46 -31.34 20.20
C GLU A 544 -0.86 -31.83 19.57
N ALA A 545 -1.20 -33.11 19.81
CA ALA A 545 -2.52 -33.61 19.47
C ALA A 545 -3.56 -32.82 20.27
N PRO A 546 -4.72 -32.49 19.68
CA PRO A 546 -5.85 -31.97 20.45
C PRO A 546 -6.09 -32.89 21.64
N LEU A 547 -6.11 -32.34 22.87
CA LEU A 547 -6.54 -33.12 24.03
C LEU A 547 -7.97 -33.62 23.75
N SER A 548 -8.11 -34.91 23.50
CA SER A 548 -9.40 -35.57 23.42
C SER A 548 -10.07 -35.47 24.78
N VAL A 549 -11.00 -34.53 24.93
CA VAL A 549 -11.85 -34.42 26.12
C VAL A 549 -12.88 -35.56 26.07
N LEU A 550 -12.44 -36.77 26.40
CA LEU A 550 -13.33 -37.84 26.83
C LEU A 550 -13.46 -37.73 28.35
N SER A 551 -14.45 -36.98 28.80
CA SER A 551 -15.05 -37.23 30.11
C SER A 551 -16.37 -37.93 29.85
N ASP A 552 -16.44 -39.19 30.28
CA ASP A 552 -17.64 -40.02 30.28
C ASP A 552 -18.82 -39.27 30.90
N ILE A 553 -19.84 -38.99 30.09
CA ILE A 553 -21.18 -38.71 30.58
C ILE A 553 -22.10 -39.75 29.94
N SER A 554 -22.33 -40.81 30.70
CA SER A 554 -23.38 -41.80 30.44
C SER A 554 -24.75 -41.13 30.44
N PRO A 555 -25.69 -41.48 29.54
CA PRO A 555 -26.98 -40.81 29.45
C PRO A 555 -27.94 -41.38 30.49
N SER A 556 -28.28 -40.60 31.51
CA SER A 556 -29.43 -40.91 32.37
C SER A 556 -30.38 -39.72 32.46
N GLY A 557 -31.54 -39.88 31.82
CA GLY A 557 -32.83 -39.34 32.27
C GLY A 557 -33.10 -37.86 32.00
N GLY A 558 -33.59 -37.54 30.80
CA GLY A 558 -34.33 -36.31 30.56
C GLY A 558 -35.73 -36.40 31.15
N GLY A 559 -36.04 -35.50 32.10
CA GLY A 559 -37.38 -35.24 32.63
C GLY A 559 -37.68 -33.74 32.56
N ILE A 560 -38.88 -33.43 32.07
CA ILE A 560 -39.37 -32.16 31.52
C ILE A 560 -39.58 -31.08 32.61
N GLY A 561 -39.36 -29.80 32.27
CA GLY A 561 -39.81 -28.67 33.08
C GLY A 561 -39.73 -27.31 32.36
N SER A 562 -40.85 -26.92 31.75
CA SER A 562 -41.13 -25.57 31.21
C SER A 562 -41.23 -24.52 32.33
N SER A 563 -40.77 -23.28 32.10
CA SER A 563 -41.47 -22.06 32.56
C SER A 563 -40.74 -20.77 32.12
N ALA A 564 -41.55 -19.76 31.83
CA ALA A 564 -41.25 -18.46 31.24
C ALA A 564 -40.84 -17.36 32.25
N ALA A 565 -40.29 -16.29 31.66
CA ALA A 565 -40.43 -14.84 31.94
C ALA A 565 -40.25 -14.27 33.37
N GLY A 566 -39.48 -13.16 33.43
CA GLY A 566 -39.74 -12.05 34.37
C GLY A 566 -38.56 -11.58 35.22
N SER A 567 -37.88 -10.52 34.76
CA SER A 567 -37.12 -9.55 35.58
C SER A 567 -38.05 -8.87 36.63
N PRO A 568 -37.57 -8.23 37.74
CA PRO A 568 -36.56 -7.16 37.67
C PRO A 568 -35.67 -6.80 38.91
N LEU A 569 -34.62 -6.02 38.59
CA LEU A 569 -33.99 -4.87 39.30
C LEU A 569 -33.72 -4.88 40.82
N ALA A 570 -32.45 -4.66 41.19
CA ALA A 570 -32.03 -3.63 42.15
C ALA A 570 -30.53 -3.28 42.02
N ARG A 571 -30.22 -1.99 42.16
CA ARG A 571 -28.89 -1.33 42.06
C ARG A 571 -28.52 -0.70 43.44
N PRO A 572 -27.37 -0.03 43.65
CA PRO A 572 -26.35 -0.39 44.66
C PRO A 572 -26.09 0.67 45.76
N LYS A 573 -25.14 0.42 46.68
CA LYS A 573 -24.43 1.42 47.53
C LYS A 573 -22.98 0.91 47.75
N ILE A 574 -21.92 1.54 47.23
CA ILE A 574 -21.13 2.71 47.71
C ILE A 574 -20.53 2.51 49.13
N GLY A 575 -19.19 2.57 49.24
CA GLY A 575 -18.46 2.79 50.49
C GLY A 575 -16.95 2.48 50.41
N GLU A 576 -16.11 3.48 50.69
CA GLU A 576 -14.66 3.62 50.46
C GLU A 576 -13.66 2.79 51.30
N SER A 577 -12.48 2.54 50.69
CA SER A 577 -11.08 2.77 51.14
C SER A 577 -10.54 2.34 52.52
N ARG A 578 -9.52 1.45 52.55
CA ARG A 578 -8.08 1.73 52.90
C ARG A 578 -7.28 0.45 53.28
N ALA A 579 -6.07 0.38 52.71
CA ALA A 579 -4.77 -0.04 53.28
C ALA A 579 -4.46 -1.49 53.76
N GLN A 580 -3.32 -1.97 53.22
CA GLN A 580 -2.21 -2.73 53.84
C GLN A 580 -2.34 -4.22 54.20
N GLY A 581 -1.34 -5.00 53.77
CA GLY A 581 -0.96 -6.26 54.42
C GLY A 581 -0.27 -7.27 53.50
N MET A 582 1.06 -7.20 53.38
CA MET A 582 1.92 -8.31 52.92
C MET A 582 1.90 -9.43 53.96
N ILE A 583 1.60 -10.69 53.60
CA ILE A 583 2.01 -11.88 54.38
C ILE A 583 2.16 -13.09 53.42
N PHE A 584 3.40 -13.53 53.18
CA PHE A 584 3.74 -14.94 52.86
C PHE A 584 3.66 -15.77 54.16
N PRO A 585 3.38 -17.08 54.13
CA PRO A 585 4.45 -18.07 54.46
C PRO A 585 4.19 -19.48 53.83
N PRO A 586 4.91 -20.57 54.20
CA PRO A 586 6.29 -20.86 53.81
C PRO A 586 6.49 -22.33 53.33
N GLU A 587 7.74 -22.66 52.98
CA GLU A 587 8.26 -24.01 52.68
C GLU A 587 8.21 -24.98 53.89
N GLY A 588 8.17 -26.29 53.60
CA GLY A 588 8.33 -27.38 54.56
C GLY A 588 9.02 -28.59 53.91
N GLU A 589 10.11 -29.04 54.53
CA GLU A 589 11.09 -30.03 54.07
C GLU A 589 10.72 -31.52 54.27
N MET A 590 11.56 -32.36 53.62
CA MET A 590 11.99 -33.73 53.96
C MET A 590 11.15 -34.95 53.54
N SER A 591 11.75 -35.80 52.69
CA SER A 591 12.44 -37.01 53.17
C SER A 591 13.06 -37.80 51.99
N GLY A 592 14.33 -38.20 52.15
CA GLY A 592 15.08 -38.96 51.16
C GLY A 592 14.93 -40.48 51.27
N ARG A 593 15.15 -41.16 50.14
CA ARG A 593 15.69 -42.52 50.09
C ARG A 593 16.43 -42.71 48.77
N THR A 594 17.71 -42.98 48.91
CA THR A 594 18.64 -43.46 47.89
C THR A 594 18.39 -44.94 47.60
N GLU A 595 18.30 -45.34 46.34
CA GLU A 595 18.88 -46.60 45.86
C GLU A 595 19.49 -46.38 44.48
N ARG A 596 20.77 -46.72 44.36
CA ARG A 596 21.61 -46.57 43.17
C ARG A 596 21.75 -47.97 42.58
N GLY A 597 21.08 -48.23 41.46
CA GLY A 597 21.24 -49.45 40.66
C GLY A 597 21.74 -49.09 39.26
N ALA A 598 23.02 -49.35 39.02
CA ALA A 598 23.63 -49.17 37.71
C ALA A 598 23.33 -50.39 36.82
N THR A 599 22.69 -50.18 35.67
CA THR A 599 22.68 -51.17 34.59
C THR A 599 22.73 -50.45 33.23
N GLU A 600 23.87 -50.62 32.58
CA GLU A 600 24.11 -50.66 31.14
C GLU A 600 23.59 -49.54 30.23
N ARG A 601 24.55 -48.74 29.74
CA ARG A 601 24.42 -47.87 28.56
C ARG A 601 24.17 -48.74 27.32
N LEU A 602 22.92 -48.81 26.89
CA LEU A 602 22.58 -49.15 25.50
C LEU A 602 23.14 -48.06 24.57
N PRO A 603 23.63 -48.39 23.37
CA PRO A 603 24.23 -47.43 22.47
C PRO A 603 23.19 -46.36 22.11
N LEU A 604 23.61 -45.09 22.11
CA LEU A 604 22.81 -43.97 21.61
C LEU A 604 22.27 -44.36 20.22
N LYS A 605 20.96 -44.63 20.13
CA LYS A 605 20.24 -44.54 18.86
C LYS A 605 20.63 -43.19 18.26
N ALA A 606 21.16 -43.20 17.04
CA ALA A 606 21.37 -42.00 16.26
C ALA A 606 20.12 -41.11 16.41
N ALA A 607 20.31 -39.89 16.91
CA ALA A 607 19.21 -38.96 17.15
C ALA A 607 18.40 -38.86 15.86
N ALA A 608 17.12 -39.26 15.92
CA ALA A 608 16.24 -39.14 14.78
C ALA A 608 16.30 -37.70 14.25
N PRO A 609 16.37 -37.48 12.92
CA PRO A 609 16.45 -36.14 12.36
C PRO A 609 15.29 -35.31 12.90
N ARG A 610 15.62 -34.24 13.63
CA ARG A 610 14.64 -33.35 14.25
C ARG A 610 13.95 -32.55 13.14
N HIS A 611 12.68 -32.83 12.87
CA HIS A 611 11.87 -32.12 11.88
C HIS A 611 10.56 -31.62 12.49
N PHE A 612 10.05 -30.49 11.98
CA PHE A 612 8.68 -30.02 12.20
C PHE A 612 7.76 -30.84 11.31
N PRO A 613 6.91 -31.75 11.85
CA PRO A 613 5.97 -32.51 11.05
C PRO A 613 4.77 -31.64 10.66
N PHE A 614 4.27 -31.78 9.43
CA PHE A 614 3.06 -31.08 8.99
C PHE A 614 2.00 -32.07 8.55
N ARG A 615 0.75 -31.81 8.93
CA ARG A 615 -0.42 -32.58 8.48
C ARG A 615 -0.78 -32.15 7.07
N ALA A 616 -0.22 -32.84 6.08
CA ALA A 616 -0.34 -32.49 4.68
C ALA A 616 -0.22 -33.71 3.76
N ALA A 617 -0.91 -33.65 2.63
CA ALA A 617 -0.87 -34.65 1.56
C ALA A 617 -0.75 -33.97 0.20
N THR A 618 0.02 -34.56 -0.71
CA THR A 618 0.28 -34.01 -2.04
C THR A 618 -0.37 -34.87 -3.13
N PHE A 619 -1.11 -34.22 -4.02
CA PHE A 619 -1.88 -34.78 -5.13
C PHE A 619 -1.38 -34.17 -6.44
N GLY A 620 -0.27 -34.70 -6.97
CA GLY A 620 0.45 -34.08 -8.09
C GLY A 620 1.12 -32.77 -7.66
N ASN A 621 0.75 -31.65 -8.30
CA ASN A 621 1.25 -30.32 -7.96
C ASN A 621 0.38 -29.58 -6.91
N VAL A 622 -0.67 -30.21 -6.38
CA VAL A 622 -1.55 -29.62 -5.36
C VAL A 622 -1.27 -30.25 -4.01
N THR A 623 -0.94 -29.45 -3.01
CA THR A 623 -0.76 -29.91 -1.61
C THR A 623 -1.94 -29.45 -0.78
N VAL A 624 -2.60 -30.37 -0.09
CA VAL A 624 -3.64 -30.06 0.91
C VAL A 624 -2.99 -30.16 2.28
N ALA A 625 -3.22 -29.17 3.14
CA ALA A 625 -2.59 -29.12 4.46
C ALA A 625 -3.49 -28.50 5.52
N LEU A 626 -3.28 -28.89 6.78
CA LEU A 626 -3.77 -28.17 7.95
C LEU A 626 -2.69 -27.23 8.47
N ALA A 627 -3.01 -25.95 8.61
CA ALA A 627 -2.10 -25.00 9.20
C ALA A 627 -1.91 -25.30 10.70
N PRO A 628 -0.67 -25.27 11.23
CA PRO A 628 -0.44 -25.36 12.66
C PRO A 628 -1.16 -24.26 13.45
N ASP A 629 -1.38 -24.51 14.74
CA ASP A 629 -1.94 -23.50 15.64
C ASP A 629 -1.00 -22.30 15.77
N ARG A 630 -1.58 -21.09 15.85
CA ARG A 630 -0.84 -19.85 16.10
C ARG A 630 -0.10 -19.87 17.45
N GLY A 631 -0.74 -20.45 18.46
CA GLY A 631 -0.28 -20.52 19.85
C GLY A 631 -0.31 -21.96 20.40
N ARG A 632 -0.42 -22.10 21.72
CA ARG A 632 -0.55 -23.42 22.37
C ARG A 632 -1.95 -23.96 22.18
N SER A 633 -2.09 -25.25 21.88
CA SER A 633 -3.43 -25.83 21.68
C SER A 633 -4.25 -25.84 22.99
N ALA A 634 -3.58 -26.00 24.14
CA ALA A 634 -4.21 -25.94 25.45
C ALA A 634 -4.79 -24.54 25.79
N ASP A 635 -4.11 -23.47 25.36
CA ASP A 635 -4.46 -22.08 25.65
C ASP A 635 -4.99 -21.33 24.41
N ARG A 636 -5.44 -22.07 23.38
CA ARG A 636 -5.71 -21.53 22.04
C ARG A 636 -6.57 -20.27 22.06
N ARG A 637 -7.63 -20.22 22.87
CA ARG A 637 -8.52 -19.04 22.92
C ARG A 637 -7.78 -17.78 23.39
N ALA A 638 -6.89 -17.90 24.38
CA ALA A 638 -6.13 -16.78 24.89
C ALA A 638 -5.02 -16.38 23.91
N ASP A 639 -4.18 -17.35 23.52
CA ASP A 639 -3.02 -17.11 22.66
C ASP A 639 -3.42 -16.59 21.27
N TYR A 640 -4.56 -17.04 20.72
CA TYR A 640 -5.03 -16.63 19.39
C TYR A 640 -5.48 -15.17 19.32
N HIS A 641 -6.00 -14.63 20.43
CA HIS A 641 -6.51 -13.26 20.51
C HIS A 641 -5.50 -12.29 21.14
N ASP A 642 -4.30 -12.75 21.49
CA ASP A 642 -3.22 -11.90 21.98
C ASP A 642 -2.44 -11.27 20.80
N PRO A 643 -2.57 -9.96 20.55
CA PRO A 643 -1.85 -9.29 19.48
C PRO A 643 -0.35 -9.14 19.75
N ALA A 644 0.09 -9.25 21.01
CA ALA A 644 1.50 -9.12 21.40
C ALA A 644 2.26 -10.45 21.28
N LEU A 645 1.54 -11.57 21.30
CA LEU A 645 2.15 -12.90 21.22
C LEU A 645 2.51 -13.25 19.76
N PRO A 646 3.79 -13.48 19.44
CA PRO A 646 4.20 -13.90 18.09
C PRO A 646 3.76 -15.34 17.79
N PRO A 647 3.68 -15.76 16.51
CA PRO A 647 3.38 -17.14 16.17
C PRO A 647 4.49 -18.10 16.64
N ARG A 648 4.13 -19.35 16.93
CA ARG A 648 5.10 -20.41 17.29
C ARG A 648 6.06 -20.74 16.14
N HIS A 649 7.20 -21.36 16.50
CA HIS A 649 8.19 -21.83 15.54
C HIS A 649 7.58 -22.73 14.45
N GLU A 650 6.64 -23.60 14.81
CA GLU A 650 5.97 -24.53 13.89
C GLU A 650 5.18 -23.81 12.80
N LEU A 651 4.41 -22.76 13.13
CA LEU A 651 3.65 -21.99 12.14
C LEU A 651 4.58 -21.21 11.20
N ILE A 652 5.68 -20.68 11.72
CA ILE A 652 6.72 -20.03 10.89
C ILE A 652 7.38 -21.06 9.96
N ALA A 653 7.72 -22.24 10.48
CA ALA A 653 8.30 -23.33 9.71
C ALA A 653 7.36 -23.79 8.59
N PHE A 654 6.05 -23.86 8.86
CA PHE A 654 5.03 -24.18 7.88
C PHE A 654 5.00 -23.16 6.74
N GLY A 655 4.98 -21.87 7.05
CA GLY A 655 5.04 -20.80 6.04
C GLY A 655 6.32 -20.86 5.18
N LEU A 656 7.48 -21.09 5.81
CA LEU A 656 8.76 -21.25 5.11
C LEU A 656 8.78 -22.52 4.24
N TRP A 657 8.21 -23.62 4.71
CA TRP A 657 8.08 -24.86 3.96
C TRP A 657 7.24 -24.67 2.70
N LEU A 658 6.05 -24.07 2.82
CA LEU A 658 5.20 -23.73 1.67
C LEU A 658 5.94 -22.84 0.66
N GLN A 659 6.59 -21.77 1.14
CA GLN A 659 7.20 -20.77 0.26
C GLN A 659 8.51 -21.24 -0.38
N LYS A 660 9.37 -21.93 0.38
CA LYS A 660 10.77 -22.18 0.00
C LYS A 660 11.07 -23.64 -0.34
N SER A 661 10.38 -24.57 0.30
CA SER A 661 10.58 -26.01 0.06
C SER A 661 9.65 -26.50 -1.04
N LEU A 662 8.33 -26.29 -0.89
CA LEU A 662 7.36 -26.63 -1.95
C LEU A 662 7.43 -25.64 -3.12
N GLY A 663 7.67 -24.36 -2.82
CA GLY A 663 7.72 -23.30 -3.83
C GLY A 663 6.35 -22.98 -4.43
N VAL A 664 5.30 -22.98 -3.61
CA VAL A 664 3.92 -22.81 -4.08
C VAL A 664 3.74 -21.48 -4.81
N HIS A 665 2.90 -21.49 -5.85
CA HIS A 665 2.54 -20.30 -6.60
C HIS A 665 1.36 -19.56 -5.97
N ALA A 666 0.42 -20.30 -5.37
CA ALA A 666 -0.73 -19.73 -4.69
C ALA A 666 -1.16 -20.60 -3.51
N ILE A 667 -1.80 -19.95 -2.55
CA ILE A 667 -2.44 -20.56 -1.38
C ILE A 667 -3.94 -20.30 -1.50
N ILE A 668 -4.75 -21.34 -1.31
CA ILE A 668 -6.21 -21.27 -1.28
C ILE A 668 -6.65 -21.66 0.12
N HIS A 669 -7.20 -20.71 0.88
CA HIS A 669 -7.73 -20.99 2.20
C HIS A 669 -9.23 -21.32 2.11
N VAL A 670 -9.66 -22.48 2.60
CA VAL A 670 -11.04 -22.95 2.46
C VAL A 670 -11.82 -22.78 3.77
N GLY A 671 -12.69 -21.78 3.84
CA GLY A 671 -13.52 -21.50 5.02
C GLY A 671 -13.40 -20.05 5.52
N ALA A 672 -14.22 -19.68 6.50
CA ALA A 672 -14.38 -18.30 6.95
C ALA A 672 -13.19 -17.73 7.74
N HIS A 673 -12.34 -18.59 8.31
CA HIS A 673 -11.23 -18.21 9.20
C HIS A 673 -10.03 -19.14 9.02
N GLY A 674 -8.81 -18.62 9.17
CA GLY A 674 -7.54 -19.34 9.21
C GLY A 674 -6.62 -18.77 10.30
N THR A 675 -5.66 -19.57 10.79
CA THR A 675 -4.67 -19.21 11.83
C THR A 675 -3.66 -18.15 11.40
#